data_AF-A0A3P9JUC6-F1
#
_entry.id   AF-A0A3P9JUC6-F1
#
_cell.length_a   1.000
_cell.length_b   1.000
_cell.length_c   1.000
_cell.angle_alpha   90.00
_cell.angle_beta   90.00
_cell.angle_gamma   90.00
#
_symmetry.space_group_name_H-M   'P 1'
#
loop_
_entity.id
_entity.type
_entity.pdbx_description
1 polymer ?
#
loop_
_entity_poly.entity_id
_entity_poly.type
_entity_poly.pdbx_seq_one_letter_code
_entity_poly.pdbx_strand_id
1 'polypeptide(L)'
;MSGQKRPADSGGPSSSGGPPEKRREKEGEEGGAGVSSAAGGSTAVETVIKLGGVSNSEEQDIKALQAKNRKLGEALDQRQVIEDELRERIERLETRQATDDASLLILNRYWNQFDENVRLIIRRYDQGSSEPEKSPTGEGRSLKPETPEPDGDSNQERAKDRTHQGETSNSFLATLASSTSEEMEAELQERVESSQKQAQRVVDVYENLKSTVDQLQTELDSGTGEVVSKLNVLLTSENERLQQLTEDLKQRHSHMTSESRALGRATNKADQRVTELQARIEELQWDMEKIRRRENRLNAHLSEILERVNSKGYKVCGEASSVCGTITINKRKFEEMNSELEENRELAENRLIELQKLQQDLQNVQQENNNVTVSYRAEGLVKDTSEYRCLQSQFSVLYNESLTLKSQLDETRARLNTTRTARLRQLEHMENDEVALQRKVRTEVFQLEDTLAQVKKEYEMLRIEFEQTLAANEQAGPINREMRHLISTLQTHNQQLKGEVVKYKLRLRETQAELNKVCASKGSSILQSQSSTEMDVKDETTSPSIPAVSGEPAVKTEPDNEEKDEKREKDEKREKDFIKKEEKEREREKEKEKERERPTRSSGSSNVIKEEKKAQESQREMKLLLDMYRSAPKEQRDKVQLMAAEKKTKSEAEELRQRLRELEERERREGKKMADEEALRKIRSVEEQIDILNKKLSIAKQEEDALLSEMDVTGQAFEDMQEQNIRLMQQLREKDDANFKLMSERIKSNQIHKLLKEEKEELADQLLTLKTQVDAQLQVVRKLEEKERLLQGTISAAERELNLRTQALDMNKRKAQDSALLSDELRAQLEQVQQKLKLVREEVVENSISREKESFNARRAQEDISKMRRKIEKAKKPAEKISNGDDILNEEINEYKARLTCPCCNSRVKDAVLTKCFHVFCFECVKTRYDTRQRKCPKCNAAFGANDFHRIYIG
;
A
#
# COMPACT_ATOMS: atom_id res chain seq x y z
N MET A 1 27.90 29.86 -26.82
CA MET A 1 27.51 31.22 -26.34
C MET A 1 27.98 31.38 -24.90
N SER A 2 28.08 32.62 -24.42
CA SER A 2 28.58 33.01 -23.07
C SER A 2 27.86 32.29 -21.91
N GLY A 3 28.48 31.99 -20.76
CA GLY A 3 29.90 32.15 -20.38
C GLY A 3 30.14 32.05 -18.86
N GLN A 4 31.42 31.91 -18.47
CA GLN A 4 32.09 32.22 -17.18
C GLN A 4 31.29 32.17 -15.84
N LYS A 5 31.78 31.56 -14.75
CA LYS A 5 33.14 31.78 -14.16
C LYS A 5 33.52 30.65 -13.17
N ARG A 6 34.82 30.32 -13.09
CA ARG A 6 35.45 29.73 -11.87
C ARG A 6 35.95 30.86 -10.95
N PRO A 7 36.42 30.57 -9.72
CA PRO A 7 37.86 30.27 -9.59
C PRO A 7 38.16 28.99 -8.77
N ALA A 8 39.41 28.57 -8.85
CA ALA A 8 40.11 27.67 -7.92
C ALA A 8 41.34 28.47 -7.38
N ASP A 9 42.20 28.01 -6.47
CA ASP A 9 42.44 26.66 -5.90
C ASP A 9 43.27 26.78 -4.59
N SER A 10 43.75 25.64 -4.07
CA SER A 10 44.92 25.41 -3.20
C SER A 10 44.80 25.54 -1.67
N GLY A 11 45.43 24.58 -0.97
CA GLY A 11 45.86 24.71 0.44
C GLY A 11 45.25 23.74 1.46
N GLY A 12 45.74 22.50 1.53
CA GLY A 12 45.71 21.68 2.77
C GLY A 12 47.05 21.75 3.53
N PRO A 13 47.29 20.95 4.60
CA PRO A 13 46.45 19.88 5.14
C PRO A 13 46.31 19.86 6.70
N SER A 14 45.73 18.77 7.24
CA SER A 14 46.02 18.11 8.54
C SER A 14 45.04 18.20 9.73
N SER A 15 44.91 17.01 10.37
CA SER A 15 44.65 16.70 11.79
C SER A 15 43.33 17.10 12.49
N SER A 16 42.44 16.12 12.60
CA SER A 16 41.84 15.56 13.85
C SER A 16 41.35 16.49 14.99
N GLY A 17 40.10 16.28 15.41
CA GLY A 17 39.61 16.69 16.74
C GLY A 17 38.10 16.47 16.95
N GLY A 18 37.72 15.43 17.68
CA GLY A 18 36.33 15.24 18.13
C GLY A 18 36.00 16.05 19.39
N PRO A 19 34.75 16.53 19.58
CA PRO A 19 34.37 17.29 20.78
C PRO A 19 34.10 16.36 21.98
N PRO A 20 34.75 16.57 23.14
CA PRO A 20 34.58 15.73 24.32
C PRO A 20 33.40 16.14 25.21
N GLU A 21 32.97 15.22 26.08
CA GLU A 21 32.03 15.49 27.18
C GLU A 21 32.58 16.54 28.17
N LYS A 22 31.67 17.22 28.89
CA LYS A 22 31.95 17.67 30.27
C LYS A 22 30.67 17.85 31.08
N ARG A 23 30.69 17.37 32.33
CA ARG A 23 29.58 17.39 33.30
C ARG A 23 30.15 17.73 34.68
N ARG A 24 29.50 18.65 35.41
CA ARG A 24 29.84 19.10 36.78
C ARG A 24 31.21 19.83 36.88
N GLU A 25 31.51 20.67 37.88
CA GLU A 25 30.77 21.14 39.07
C GLU A 25 31.38 22.47 39.58
N LYS A 26 30.57 23.43 40.08
CA LYS A 26 30.68 23.99 41.45
C LYS A 26 29.66 25.08 41.80
N GLU A 27 29.51 25.34 43.11
CA GLU A 27 28.67 26.39 43.70
C GLU A 27 29.36 27.77 43.77
N GLY A 28 28.62 28.84 44.08
CA GLY A 28 29.21 30.16 44.41
C GLY A 28 28.29 31.39 44.35
N GLU A 29 27.36 31.50 45.32
CA GLU A 29 26.82 32.72 45.99
C GLU A 29 26.49 34.07 45.27
N GLU A 30 25.42 34.70 45.79
CA GLU A 30 25.04 36.13 45.80
C GLU A 30 24.82 36.95 44.48
N GLY A 31 23.93 37.96 44.56
CA GLY A 31 23.83 39.04 43.56
C GLY A 31 22.42 39.53 43.23
N GLY A 32 21.90 40.50 43.99
CA GLY A 32 20.51 40.99 43.94
C GLY A 32 19.88 41.32 42.57
N ALA A 33 18.59 40.97 42.43
CA ALA A 33 17.77 41.26 41.25
C ALA A 33 17.37 42.76 41.16
N GLY A 34 17.68 43.38 40.02
CA GLY A 34 17.41 44.80 39.73
C GLY A 34 16.01 45.08 39.16
N VAL A 35 15.33 46.04 39.78
CA VAL A 35 14.00 46.60 39.46
C VAL A 35 13.78 46.98 37.98
N SER A 36 12.62 46.62 37.41
CA SER A 36 11.77 47.43 36.50
C SER A 36 10.46 46.67 36.19
N SER A 37 9.32 46.88 36.86
CA SER A 37 8.44 48.07 36.93
C SER A 37 7.30 48.09 35.89
N ALA A 38 6.11 47.63 36.30
CA ALA A 38 4.82 48.01 35.73
C ALA A 38 3.82 48.15 36.89
N ALA A 39 2.95 49.16 36.88
CA ALA A 39 2.20 49.58 38.06
C ALA A 39 0.71 49.17 38.02
N GLY A 40 0.18 48.74 39.17
CA GLY A 40 -1.24 48.53 39.43
C GLY A 40 -1.50 48.76 40.93
N GLY A 41 -2.25 49.80 41.27
CA GLY A 41 -2.25 50.37 42.63
C GLY A 41 -3.20 49.71 43.62
N SER A 42 -2.63 49.17 44.70
CA SER A 42 -3.11 49.16 46.08
C SER A 42 -4.63 49.17 46.37
N THR A 43 -5.09 48.15 47.09
CA THR A 43 -5.81 48.40 48.35
C THR A 43 -5.52 47.28 49.35
N ALA A 44 -4.98 47.62 50.52
CA ALA A 44 -4.71 46.63 51.57
C ALA A 44 -5.94 46.46 52.47
N VAL A 45 -6.32 45.20 52.73
CA VAL A 45 -7.26 44.81 53.78
C VAL A 45 -6.62 43.66 54.54
N GLU A 46 -6.60 43.72 55.86
CA GLU A 46 -5.99 42.70 56.71
C GLU A 46 -6.74 41.36 56.58
N THR A 47 -6.06 40.34 56.07
CA THR A 47 -6.56 38.96 56.09
C THR A 47 -6.44 38.39 57.49
N VAL A 48 -7.41 38.75 58.35
CA VAL A 48 -7.61 38.15 59.67
C VAL A 48 -7.55 36.62 59.55
N ILE A 49 -6.69 36.00 60.35
CA ILE A 49 -6.49 34.54 60.37
C ILE A 49 -7.76 33.87 60.89
N LYS A 50 -8.67 33.52 59.98
CA LYS A 50 -9.75 32.57 60.26
C LYS A 50 -9.13 31.18 60.44
N LEU A 51 -8.85 30.83 61.70
CA LEU A 51 -8.67 29.44 62.10
C LEU A 51 -9.93 28.68 61.67
N GLY A 52 -9.78 27.78 60.70
CA GLY A 52 -10.87 26.92 60.25
C GLY A 52 -11.35 26.02 61.37
N GLY A 53 -12.64 25.68 61.37
CA GLY A 53 -13.18 24.67 62.28
C GLY A 53 -12.42 23.35 62.19
N VAL A 54 -12.33 22.64 63.31
CA VAL A 54 -11.59 21.36 63.40
C VAL A 54 -12.15 20.39 62.38
N SER A 55 -11.39 20.16 61.31
CA SER A 55 -11.73 19.15 60.31
C SER A 55 -11.54 17.77 60.95
N ASN A 56 -12.51 16.87 60.76
CA ASN A 56 -12.42 15.52 61.30
C ASN A 56 -11.15 14.83 60.76
N SER A 57 -10.48 13.99 61.56
CA SER A 57 -9.17 13.40 61.19
C SER A 57 -9.26 12.69 59.85
N GLU A 58 -10.33 11.91 59.65
CA GLU A 58 -10.65 11.18 58.42
C GLU A 58 -10.72 12.11 57.19
N GLU A 59 -11.21 13.33 57.35
CA GLU A 59 -11.28 14.32 56.26
C GLU A 59 -9.90 14.87 55.89
N GLN A 60 -9.00 15.00 56.87
CA GLN A 60 -7.61 15.38 56.64
C GLN A 60 -6.81 14.23 56.01
N ASP A 61 -7.01 12.99 56.47
CA ASP A 61 -6.42 11.78 55.91
C ASP A 61 -6.89 11.53 54.47
N ILE A 62 -8.19 11.71 54.18
CA ILE A 62 -8.72 11.64 52.81
C ILE A 62 -8.07 12.70 51.91
N LYS A 63 -7.92 13.94 52.37
CA LYS A 63 -7.22 15.01 51.61
C LYS A 63 -5.74 14.69 51.41
N ALA A 64 -5.06 14.10 52.40
CA ALA A 64 -3.68 13.65 52.30
C ALA A 64 -3.51 12.48 51.32
N LEU A 65 -4.45 11.52 51.29
CA LEU A 65 -4.49 10.43 50.32
C LEU A 65 -4.81 10.92 48.91
N GLN A 66 -5.73 11.87 48.75
CA GLN A 66 -5.99 12.52 47.46
C GLN A 66 -4.75 13.27 46.94
N ALA A 67 -4.01 13.97 47.81
CA ALA A 67 -2.76 14.64 47.45
C ALA A 67 -1.65 13.65 47.08
N LYS A 68 -1.55 12.50 47.79
CA LYS A 68 -0.60 11.41 47.45
C LYS A 68 -0.95 10.76 46.12
N ASN A 69 -2.23 10.41 45.89
CA ASN A 69 -2.67 9.84 44.62
C ASN A 69 -2.49 10.80 43.44
N ARG A 70 -2.70 12.11 43.64
CA ARG A 70 -2.41 13.11 42.61
C ARG A 70 -0.92 13.13 42.25
N LYS A 71 -0.03 13.15 43.25
CA LYS A 71 1.43 13.09 43.04
C LYS A 71 1.91 11.77 42.42
N LEU A 72 1.22 10.66 42.68
CA LEU A 72 1.49 9.38 42.02
C LEU A 72 1.01 9.39 40.55
N GLY A 73 -0.11 10.04 40.25
CA GLY A 73 -0.53 10.33 38.87
C GLY A 73 0.49 11.19 38.15
N GLU A 74 0.83 12.37 38.70
CA GLU A 74 1.85 13.28 38.18
C GLU A 74 3.21 12.59 37.92
N ALA A 75 3.61 11.63 38.77
CA ALA A 75 4.83 10.84 38.59
C ALA A 75 4.70 9.70 37.56
N LEU A 76 3.51 9.12 37.38
CA LEU A 76 3.23 8.16 36.30
C LEU A 76 3.18 8.86 34.94
N ASP A 77 2.54 10.03 34.86
CA ASP A 77 2.49 10.87 33.66
C ASP A 77 3.91 11.28 33.23
N GLN A 78 4.75 11.74 34.18
CA GLN A 78 6.17 12.03 33.92
C GLN A 78 6.95 10.79 33.46
N ARG A 79 6.68 9.61 34.03
CA ARG A 79 7.30 8.36 33.57
C ARG A 79 6.86 8.00 32.16
N GLN A 80 5.58 8.18 31.82
CA GLN A 80 5.07 7.88 30.48
C GLN A 80 5.75 8.76 29.43
N VAL A 81 5.84 10.08 29.68
CA VAL A 81 6.58 11.01 28.80
C VAL A 81 8.03 10.57 28.58
N ILE A 82 8.74 10.15 29.65
CA ILE A 82 10.11 9.64 29.53
C ILE A 82 10.17 8.32 28.74
N GLU A 83 9.17 7.43 28.90
CA GLU A 83 9.11 6.18 28.14
C GLU A 83 8.81 6.44 26.65
N ASP A 84 7.95 7.41 26.33
CA ASP A 84 7.61 7.83 24.97
C ASP A 84 8.81 8.52 24.29
N GLU A 85 9.51 9.42 25.00
CA GLU A 85 10.78 10.02 24.52
C GLU A 85 11.85 8.96 24.23
N LEU A 86 11.92 7.90 25.04
CA LEU A 86 12.85 6.78 24.83
C LEU A 86 12.41 5.90 23.65
N ARG A 87 11.11 5.65 23.47
CA ARG A 87 10.56 4.92 22.31
C ARG A 87 10.83 5.65 21.01
N GLU A 88 10.54 6.95 20.95
CA GLU A 88 10.83 7.81 19.78
C GLU A 88 12.36 7.88 19.51
N ARG A 89 13.17 7.87 20.57
CA ARG A 89 14.63 7.79 20.43
C ARG A 89 15.13 6.44 19.90
N ILE A 90 14.49 5.33 20.27
CA ILE A 90 14.80 4.00 19.71
C ILE A 90 14.43 3.96 18.23
N GLU A 91 13.22 4.39 17.85
CA GLU A 91 12.80 4.45 16.44
C GLU A 91 13.74 5.33 15.59
N ARG A 92 14.16 6.48 16.11
CA ARG A 92 15.18 7.36 15.49
C ARG A 92 16.58 6.74 15.41
N LEU A 93 16.91 5.74 16.23
CA LEU A 93 18.17 5.00 16.16
C LEU A 93 18.08 3.79 15.23
N GLU A 94 16.96 3.05 15.21
CA GLU A 94 16.71 1.92 14.31
C GLU A 94 16.61 2.37 12.85
N THR A 95 15.86 3.44 12.59
CA THR A 95 15.76 4.04 11.24
C THR A 95 17.11 4.55 10.74
N ARG A 96 17.93 5.13 11.64
CA ARG A 96 19.31 5.51 11.33
C ARG A 96 20.20 4.30 11.08
N GLN A 97 20.14 3.26 11.94
CA GLN A 97 20.92 2.04 11.78
C GLN A 97 20.66 1.41 10.41
N ALA A 98 19.40 1.33 9.98
CA ALA A 98 19.07 0.82 8.64
C ALA A 98 19.70 1.65 7.50
N THR A 99 19.88 2.97 7.66
CA THR A 99 20.60 3.81 6.68
C THR A 99 22.13 3.69 6.78
N ASP A 100 22.67 3.51 7.98
CA ASP A 100 24.11 3.33 8.21
C ASP A 100 24.55 1.92 7.71
N ASP A 101 23.79 0.85 7.99
CA ASP A 101 23.98 -0.52 7.47
C ASP A 101 23.92 -0.58 5.94
N ALA A 102 22.94 0.08 5.32
CA ALA A 102 22.85 0.17 3.86
C ALA A 102 24.05 0.91 3.26
N SER A 103 24.55 1.95 3.93
CA SER A 103 25.73 2.69 3.52
C SER A 103 27.01 1.84 3.66
N LEU A 104 27.13 1.03 4.70
CA LEU A 104 28.24 0.09 4.92
C LEU A 104 28.27 -1.02 3.86
N LEU A 105 27.12 -1.58 3.48
CA LEU A 105 27.02 -2.55 2.37
C LEU A 105 27.47 -1.93 1.04
N ILE A 106 27.01 -0.72 0.73
CA ILE A 106 27.41 0.01 -0.48
C ILE A 106 28.91 0.29 -0.50
N LEU A 107 29.48 0.73 0.64
CA LEU A 107 30.92 0.99 0.80
C LEU A 107 31.74 -0.29 0.62
N ASN A 108 31.34 -1.39 1.26
CA ASN A 108 32.00 -2.70 1.13
C ASN A 108 32.02 -3.19 -0.33
N ARG A 109 30.90 -3.04 -1.05
CA ARG A 109 30.81 -3.39 -2.47
C ARG A 109 31.76 -2.56 -3.33
N TYR A 110 31.80 -1.24 -3.14
CA TYR A 110 32.73 -0.38 -3.89
C TYR A 110 34.20 -0.63 -3.54
N TRP A 111 34.52 -0.97 -2.28
CA TRP A 111 35.88 -1.34 -1.88
C TRP A 111 36.33 -2.66 -2.53
N ASN A 112 35.46 -3.67 -2.56
CA ASN A 112 35.76 -4.94 -3.24
C ASN A 112 35.89 -4.75 -4.77
N GLN A 113 35.08 -3.86 -5.37
CA GLN A 113 35.23 -3.49 -6.77
C GLN A 113 36.54 -2.74 -7.05
N PHE A 114 36.97 -1.85 -6.15
CA PHE A 114 38.27 -1.18 -6.21
C PHE A 114 39.42 -2.18 -6.15
N ASP A 115 39.43 -3.07 -5.15
CA ASP A 115 40.46 -4.12 -5.00
C ASP A 115 40.57 -5.01 -6.25
N GLU A 116 39.45 -5.38 -6.87
CA GLU A 116 39.48 -6.19 -8.11
C GLU A 116 39.97 -5.37 -9.31
N ASN A 117 39.53 -4.12 -9.47
CA ASN A 117 40.02 -3.24 -10.52
C ASN A 117 41.54 -3.01 -10.43
N VAL A 118 42.06 -2.76 -9.23
CA VAL A 118 43.51 -2.60 -8.98
C VAL A 118 44.26 -3.89 -9.31
N ARG A 119 43.80 -5.06 -8.84
CA ARG A 119 44.40 -6.37 -9.18
C ARG A 119 44.33 -6.67 -10.68
N LEU A 120 43.27 -6.27 -11.38
CA LEU A 120 43.16 -6.39 -12.83
C LEU A 120 44.09 -5.44 -13.59
N ILE A 121 44.41 -4.25 -13.06
CA ILE A 121 45.41 -3.36 -13.65
C ILE A 121 46.81 -3.97 -13.50
N ILE A 122 47.19 -4.39 -12.29
CA ILE A 122 48.48 -5.08 -12.05
C ILE A 122 48.63 -6.28 -13.00
N ARG A 123 47.64 -7.17 -13.05
CA ARG A 123 47.62 -8.36 -13.93
C ARG A 123 47.69 -8.06 -15.43
N ARG A 124 47.42 -6.83 -15.88
CA ARG A 124 47.53 -6.46 -17.31
C ARG A 124 48.95 -6.03 -17.70
N TYR A 125 49.68 -5.39 -16.78
CA TYR A 125 50.95 -4.72 -17.09
C TYR A 125 52.18 -5.36 -16.44
N ASP A 126 52.01 -6.18 -15.39
CA ASP A 126 53.11 -6.71 -14.58
C ASP A 126 53.11 -8.25 -14.54
N GLN A 127 52.97 -8.90 -15.70
CA GLN A 127 53.17 -10.34 -15.86
C GLN A 127 54.65 -10.73 -16.00
N GLY A 128 55.57 -9.75 -16.00
CA GLY A 128 57.00 -9.97 -16.01
C GLY A 128 57.61 -10.27 -14.63
N SER A 129 56.90 -10.01 -13.53
CA SER A 129 57.44 -10.18 -12.17
C SER A 129 56.53 -10.97 -11.20
N SER A 130 57.09 -12.07 -10.68
CA SER A 130 56.54 -12.98 -9.65
C SER A 130 55.27 -13.77 -10.00
N GLU A 131 55.14 -14.95 -9.38
CA GLU A 131 53.87 -15.71 -9.36
C GLU A 131 52.74 -14.87 -8.70
N PRO A 132 51.46 -15.18 -8.99
CA PRO A 132 50.38 -14.68 -8.15
C PRO A 132 50.57 -15.18 -6.72
N GLU A 133 50.89 -14.28 -5.78
CA GLU A 133 50.83 -14.59 -4.35
C GLU A 133 49.48 -15.21 -4.03
N LYS A 134 49.50 -16.47 -3.58
CA LYS A 134 48.35 -17.07 -2.93
C LYS A 134 48.19 -16.34 -1.60
N SER A 135 47.27 -15.39 -1.56
CA SER A 135 46.76 -14.81 -0.32
C SER A 135 46.49 -15.96 0.66
N PRO A 136 47.03 -15.91 1.90
CA PRO A 136 46.82 -16.99 2.85
C PRO A 136 45.32 -17.26 3.00
N THR A 137 44.92 -18.54 2.87
CA THR A 137 43.61 -19.00 3.32
C THR A 137 43.63 -19.02 4.85
N GLY A 138 43.58 -17.85 5.46
CA GLY A 138 43.41 -17.70 6.89
C GLY A 138 42.01 -18.18 7.26
N GLU A 139 41.92 -19.21 8.11
CA GLU A 139 40.66 -19.78 8.61
C GLU A 139 39.99 -18.87 9.67
N GLY A 140 40.06 -17.55 9.46
CA GLY A 140 39.50 -16.51 10.32
C GLY A 140 38.30 -15.83 9.66
N ARG A 141 37.49 -15.15 10.48
CA ARG A 141 36.47 -14.23 9.98
C ARG A 141 37.12 -13.17 9.08
N SER A 142 36.47 -12.85 7.96
CA SER A 142 36.98 -11.85 7.02
C SER A 142 35.86 -10.97 6.49
N LEU A 143 36.12 -9.67 6.37
CA LEU A 143 35.21 -8.69 5.74
C LEU A 143 35.06 -8.88 4.22
N LYS A 144 35.66 -9.95 3.65
CA LYS A 144 35.48 -10.42 2.28
C LYS A 144 34.77 -11.78 2.29
N PRO A 145 33.43 -11.82 2.11
CA PRO A 145 32.70 -13.08 1.96
C PRO A 145 33.21 -13.87 0.74
N GLU A 146 33.41 -15.19 0.90
CA GLU A 146 33.84 -16.06 -0.22
C GLU A 146 32.75 -16.17 -1.31
N THR A 147 31.49 -16.05 -0.92
CA THR A 147 30.33 -15.99 -1.83
C THR A 147 29.95 -14.54 -2.11
N PRO A 148 29.84 -14.10 -3.38
CA PRO A 148 29.24 -12.80 -3.69
C PRO A 148 27.84 -12.70 -3.09
N GLU A 149 27.56 -11.64 -2.32
CA GLU A 149 26.20 -11.36 -1.85
C GLU A 149 25.30 -11.11 -3.09
N PRO A 150 24.10 -11.74 -3.16
CA PRO A 150 23.28 -11.73 -4.37
C PRO A 150 22.76 -10.33 -4.70
N ASP A 151 22.72 -9.99 -6.00
CA ASP A 151 22.28 -8.68 -6.47
C ASP A 151 20.86 -8.33 -5.98
N GLY A 152 20.79 -7.44 -4.97
CA GLY A 152 19.57 -7.04 -4.27
C GLY A 152 18.55 -6.23 -5.08
N ASP A 153 18.74 -6.11 -6.40
CA ASP A 153 17.86 -5.42 -7.35
C ASP A 153 16.72 -6.34 -7.87
N SER A 154 16.58 -7.56 -7.30
CA SER A 154 15.52 -8.51 -7.65
C SER A 154 14.83 -9.11 -6.40
N ASN A 155 13.60 -8.66 -6.16
CA ASN A 155 12.61 -9.18 -5.20
C ASN A 155 13.03 -9.28 -3.71
N GLN A 156 12.88 -8.15 -2.98
CA GLN A 156 12.88 -8.12 -1.50
C GLN A 156 11.87 -9.08 -0.84
N GLU A 157 10.82 -9.53 -1.54
CA GLU A 157 9.79 -10.42 -0.98
C GLU A 157 10.34 -11.78 -0.49
N ARG A 158 11.45 -12.25 -1.06
CA ARG A 158 12.03 -13.56 -0.72
C ARG A 158 12.70 -13.63 0.66
N ALA A 159 12.83 -12.50 1.35
CA ALA A 159 13.45 -12.44 2.69
C ALA A 159 12.58 -13.06 3.79
N LYS A 160 11.25 -13.15 3.61
CA LYS A 160 10.33 -13.60 4.67
C LYS A 160 10.25 -15.12 4.86
N ASP A 161 10.63 -15.91 3.86
CA ASP A 161 10.55 -17.40 3.88
C ASP A 161 11.80 -18.09 4.46
N ARG A 162 12.84 -17.34 4.87
CA ARG A 162 14.15 -17.87 5.31
C ARG A 162 14.37 -17.89 6.83
N THR A 163 13.32 -18.07 7.62
CA THR A 163 13.41 -18.18 9.10
C THR A 163 14.10 -19.45 9.62
N HIS A 164 14.35 -20.47 8.77
CA HIS A 164 14.98 -21.74 9.18
C HIS A 164 16.05 -22.26 8.20
N GLN A 165 17.25 -21.67 8.23
CA GLN A 165 18.53 -22.38 8.03
C GLN A 165 19.72 -21.52 8.50
N GLY A 166 20.74 -22.16 9.08
CA GLY A 166 21.84 -21.51 9.80
C GLY A 166 22.95 -20.91 8.94
N GLU A 167 22.60 -20.19 7.87
CA GLU A 167 23.57 -19.57 6.93
C GLU A 167 23.97 -18.14 7.32
N THR A 168 23.32 -17.55 8.34
CA THR A 168 23.46 -16.11 8.69
C THR A 168 24.82 -15.71 9.28
N SER A 169 25.63 -16.66 9.74
CA SER A 169 26.94 -16.40 10.36
C SER A 169 28.01 -15.82 9.41
N ASN A 170 27.73 -15.76 8.10
CA ASN A 170 28.72 -15.43 7.06
C ASN A 170 28.41 -14.13 6.27
N SER A 171 27.36 -13.37 6.60
CA SER A 171 27.09 -12.07 5.94
C SER A 171 27.92 -10.95 6.55
N PHE A 172 28.33 -9.97 5.73
CA PHE A 172 29.18 -8.86 6.14
C PHE A 172 28.64 -8.10 7.37
N LEU A 173 27.33 -7.79 7.40
CA LEU A 173 26.72 -7.11 8.55
C LEU A 173 26.64 -8.01 9.80
N ALA A 174 26.53 -9.33 9.64
CA ALA A 174 26.52 -10.27 10.76
C ALA A 174 27.92 -10.47 11.36
N THR A 175 28.98 -10.37 10.54
CA THR A 175 30.36 -10.27 11.02
C THR A 175 30.53 -8.99 11.83
N LEU A 176 30.24 -7.81 11.26
CA LEU A 176 30.37 -6.52 11.97
C LEU A 176 29.56 -6.49 13.29
N ALA A 177 28.31 -6.94 13.28
CA ALA A 177 27.46 -6.99 14.47
C ALA A 177 27.89 -8.03 15.53
N SER A 178 28.87 -8.88 15.23
CA SER A 178 29.42 -9.87 16.17
C SER A 178 30.94 -9.79 16.34
N SER A 179 31.57 -8.71 15.87
CA SER A 179 32.97 -8.35 16.14
C SER A 179 33.00 -7.14 17.09
N THR A 180 34.03 -7.05 17.91
CA THR A 180 34.30 -5.88 18.78
C THR A 180 34.87 -4.71 17.98
N SER A 181 34.91 -3.51 18.57
CA SER A 181 35.53 -2.33 17.92
C SER A 181 36.99 -2.59 17.58
N GLU A 182 37.74 -3.20 18.51
CA GLU A 182 39.16 -3.51 18.34
C GLU A 182 39.40 -4.52 17.20
N GLU A 183 38.54 -5.54 17.05
CA GLU A 183 38.60 -6.50 15.92
C GLU A 183 38.24 -5.82 14.60
N MET A 184 37.17 -5.00 14.55
CA MET A 184 36.78 -4.27 13.34
C MET A 184 37.85 -3.26 12.90
N GLU A 185 38.48 -2.55 13.83
CA GLU A 185 39.57 -1.60 13.55
C GLU A 185 40.80 -2.34 13.01
N ALA A 186 41.14 -3.52 13.54
CA ALA A 186 42.23 -4.35 13.04
C ALA A 186 41.95 -4.91 11.62
N GLU A 187 40.77 -5.52 11.40
CA GLU A 187 40.38 -6.08 10.09
C GLU A 187 40.29 -4.98 9.01
N LEU A 188 39.82 -3.78 9.36
CA LEU A 188 39.80 -2.63 8.45
C LEU A 188 41.21 -2.10 8.17
N GLN A 189 42.09 -2.02 9.16
CA GLN A 189 43.48 -1.59 8.98
C GLN A 189 44.26 -2.53 8.04
N GLU A 190 44.17 -3.85 8.25
CA GLU A 190 44.81 -4.84 7.36
C GLU A 190 44.28 -4.71 5.91
N ARG A 191 42.96 -4.57 5.76
CA ARG A 191 42.32 -4.37 4.45
C ARG A 191 42.80 -3.09 3.77
N VAL A 192 42.89 -1.98 4.49
CA VAL A 192 43.40 -0.70 3.99
C VAL A 192 44.86 -0.83 3.57
N GLU A 193 45.71 -1.47 4.37
CA GLU A 193 47.11 -1.71 4.02
C GLU A 193 47.27 -2.60 2.78
N SER A 194 46.45 -3.65 2.65
CA SER A 194 46.42 -4.48 1.44
C SER A 194 46.07 -3.66 0.20
N SER A 195 45.00 -2.85 0.27
CA SER A 195 44.58 -1.99 -0.84
C SER A 195 45.62 -0.92 -1.16
N GLN A 196 46.31 -0.36 -0.16
CA GLN A 196 47.41 0.60 -0.35
C GLN A 196 48.63 -0.05 -1.02
N LYS A 197 49.08 -1.24 -0.57
CA LYS A 197 50.19 -2.00 -1.18
C LYS A 197 49.90 -2.32 -2.66
N GLN A 198 48.66 -2.69 -2.98
CA GLN A 198 48.23 -2.93 -4.37
C GLN A 198 48.14 -1.63 -5.19
N ALA A 199 47.64 -0.54 -4.62
CA ALA A 199 47.60 0.76 -5.29
C ALA A 199 49.00 1.32 -5.57
N GLN A 200 49.95 1.15 -4.65
CA GLN A 200 51.35 1.53 -4.86
C GLN A 200 51.96 0.77 -6.04
N ARG A 201 51.76 -0.55 -6.14
CA ARG A 201 52.23 -1.35 -7.30
C ARG A 201 51.66 -0.83 -8.64
N VAL A 202 50.47 -0.24 -8.67
CA VAL A 202 49.92 0.43 -9.87
C VAL A 202 50.61 1.77 -10.16
N VAL A 203 51.01 2.53 -9.13
CA VAL A 203 51.85 3.73 -9.30
C VAL A 203 53.23 3.34 -9.84
N ASP A 204 53.87 2.32 -9.28
CA ASP A 204 55.18 1.83 -9.72
C ASP A 204 55.13 1.38 -11.19
N VAL A 205 54.08 0.66 -11.59
CA VAL A 205 53.81 0.28 -12.99
C VAL A 205 53.63 1.52 -13.88
N TYR A 206 52.91 2.53 -13.42
CA TYR A 206 52.70 3.78 -14.17
C TYR A 206 54.00 4.58 -14.34
N GLU A 207 54.84 4.67 -13.30
CA GLU A 207 56.13 5.36 -13.38
C GLU A 207 57.11 4.63 -14.30
N ASN A 208 57.15 3.29 -14.26
CA ASN A 208 57.95 2.50 -15.20
C ASN A 208 57.48 2.68 -16.66
N LEU A 209 56.16 2.64 -16.90
CA LEU A 209 55.59 2.88 -18.23
C LEU A 209 55.88 4.31 -18.72
N LYS A 210 55.74 5.31 -17.85
CA LYS A 210 56.05 6.71 -18.16
C LYS A 210 57.54 6.90 -18.46
N SER A 211 58.43 6.34 -17.66
CA SER A 211 59.88 6.37 -17.91
C SER A 211 60.23 5.73 -19.27
N THR A 212 59.55 4.65 -19.65
CA THR A 212 59.70 4.03 -20.98
C THR A 212 59.22 4.95 -22.11
N VAL A 213 58.11 5.66 -21.92
CA VAL A 213 57.60 6.67 -22.88
C VAL A 213 58.54 7.86 -22.98
N ASP A 214 59.01 8.40 -21.85
CA ASP A 214 59.93 9.55 -21.80
C ASP A 214 61.29 9.19 -22.46
N GLN A 215 61.79 7.96 -22.28
CA GLN A 215 62.96 7.44 -22.99
C GLN A 215 62.72 7.38 -24.50
N LEU A 216 61.64 6.74 -24.96
CA LEU A 216 61.29 6.67 -26.39
C LEU A 216 61.09 8.05 -27.02
N GLN A 217 60.55 9.02 -26.27
CA GLN A 217 60.41 10.42 -26.68
C GLN A 217 61.80 11.06 -26.89
N THR A 218 62.72 10.96 -25.92
CA THR A 218 64.07 11.53 -26.06
C THR A 218 64.90 10.87 -27.18
N GLU A 219 64.74 9.57 -27.41
CA GLU A 219 65.40 8.89 -28.52
C GLU A 219 64.78 9.29 -29.88
N LEU A 220 63.47 9.51 -29.96
CA LEU A 220 62.79 10.01 -31.16
C LEU A 220 63.28 11.43 -31.51
N ASP A 221 63.38 12.31 -30.52
CA ASP A 221 63.90 13.67 -30.68
C ASP A 221 65.42 13.68 -31.02
N SER A 222 66.15 12.59 -30.70
CA SER A 222 67.55 12.39 -31.14
C SER A 222 67.71 12.00 -32.61
N GLY A 223 66.62 11.61 -33.29
CA GLY A 223 66.63 11.21 -34.70
C GLY A 223 67.30 9.86 -34.99
N THR A 224 67.55 9.02 -33.98
CA THR A 224 68.20 7.72 -34.15
C THR A 224 67.23 6.63 -34.59
N GLY A 225 67.65 5.80 -35.56
CA GLY A 225 66.81 4.71 -36.10
C GLY A 225 66.53 3.58 -35.11
N GLU A 226 67.21 3.54 -33.95
CA GLU A 226 66.99 2.55 -32.90
C GLU A 226 65.58 2.59 -32.30
N VAL A 227 64.94 3.77 -32.28
CA VAL A 227 63.57 3.97 -31.78
C VAL A 227 62.59 3.02 -32.46
N VAL A 228 62.70 2.89 -33.79
CA VAL A 228 61.82 2.01 -34.58
C VAL A 228 62.07 0.54 -34.22
N SER A 229 63.31 0.17 -33.92
CA SER A 229 63.66 -1.19 -33.46
C SER A 229 63.09 -1.48 -32.07
N LYS A 230 63.32 -0.58 -31.10
CA LYS A 230 62.82 -0.70 -29.71
C LYS A 230 61.30 -0.71 -29.66
N LEU A 231 60.63 0.20 -30.39
CA LEU A 231 59.18 0.24 -30.50
C LEU A 231 58.60 -1.03 -31.15
N ASN A 232 59.27 -1.58 -32.16
CA ASN A 232 58.86 -2.84 -32.80
C ASN A 232 59.05 -4.05 -31.87
N VAL A 233 60.12 -4.10 -31.06
CA VAL A 233 60.30 -5.12 -30.01
C VAL A 233 59.18 -5.03 -28.97
N LEU A 234 58.87 -3.83 -28.46
CA LEU A 234 57.77 -3.61 -27.53
C LEU A 234 56.42 -4.03 -28.13
N LEU A 235 56.11 -3.61 -29.35
CA LEU A 235 54.91 -4.04 -30.09
C LEU A 235 54.86 -5.56 -30.31
N THR A 236 55.99 -6.21 -30.53
CA THR A 236 56.04 -7.68 -30.69
C THR A 236 55.70 -8.37 -29.36
N SER A 237 56.34 -7.95 -28.25
CA SER A 237 56.06 -8.48 -26.91
C SER A 237 54.62 -8.22 -26.44
N GLU A 238 54.04 -7.07 -26.77
CA GLU A 238 52.63 -6.76 -26.47
C GLU A 238 51.67 -7.59 -27.33
N ASN A 239 52.01 -7.86 -28.60
CA ASN A 239 51.24 -8.80 -29.43
C ASN A 239 51.30 -10.24 -28.88
N GLU A 240 52.45 -10.71 -28.43
CA GLU A 240 52.60 -12.01 -27.77
C GLU A 240 51.78 -12.08 -26.46
N ARG A 241 51.85 -11.04 -25.62
CA ARG A 241 51.06 -10.93 -24.39
C ARG A 241 49.55 -10.90 -24.66
N LEU A 242 49.11 -10.18 -25.69
CA LEU A 242 47.71 -10.15 -26.13
C LEU A 242 47.25 -11.50 -26.71
N GLN A 243 48.12 -12.24 -27.41
CA GLN A 243 47.83 -13.60 -27.88
C GLN A 243 47.69 -14.58 -26.71
N GLN A 244 48.61 -14.53 -25.73
CA GLN A 244 48.53 -15.34 -24.50
C GLN A 244 47.24 -15.05 -23.72
N LEU A 245 46.94 -13.78 -23.45
CA LEU A 245 45.70 -13.38 -22.77
C LEU A 245 44.44 -13.81 -23.53
N THR A 246 44.48 -13.79 -24.86
CA THR A 246 43.39 -14.26 -25.73
C THR A 246 43.20 -15.77 -25.61
N GLU A 247 44.28 -16.56 -25.50
CA GLU A 247 44.19 -18.02 -25.32
C GLU A 247 43.73 -18.39 -23.90
N ASP A 248 44.23 -17.69 -22.88
CA ASP A 248 43.77 -17.78 -21.49
C ASP A 248 42.25 -17.55 -21.37
N LEU A 249 41.75 -16.52 -22.06
CA LEU A 249 40.32 -16.21 -22.12
C LEU A 249 39.51 -17.27 -22.88
N LYS A 250 40.02 -17.82 -23.99
CA LYS A 250 39.38 -18.97 -24.67
C LYS A 250 39.34 -20.20 -23.76
N GLN A 251 40.42 -20.51 -23.06
CA GLN A 251 40.51 -21.67 -22.17
C GLN A 251 39.49 -21.54 -21.04
N ARG A 252 39.46 -20.38 -20.35
CA ARG A 252 38.46 -20.10 -19.30
C ARG A 252 37.03 -20.11 -19.84
N HIS A 253 36.78 -19.53 -21.00
CA HIS A 253 35.45 -19.60 -21.64
C HIS A 253 35.04 -21.05 -21.97
N SER A 254 35.97 -21.89 -22.44
CA SER A 254 35.73 -23.31 -22.68
C SER A 254 35.43 -24.09 -21.39
N HIS A 255 36.14 -23.78 -20.30
CA HIS A 255 35.92 -24.35 -18.96
C HIS A 255 34.52 -24.00 -18.45
N MET A 256 34.21 -22.71 -18.31
CA MET A 256 32.90 -22.21 -17.89
C MET A 256 31.75 -22.75 -18.74
N THR A 257 31.97 -22.87 -20.05
CA THR A 257 30.99 -23.47 -20.98
C THR A 257 30.82 -24.97 -20.75
N SER A 258 31.88 -25.69 -20.40
CA SER A 258 31.81 -27.13 -20.08
C SER A 258 31.08 -27.38 -18.76
N GLU A 259 31.31 -26.54 -17.75
CA GLU A 259 30.64 -26.57 -16.44
C GLU A 259 29.17 -26.17 -16.55
N SER A 260 28.87 -25.07 -17.25
CA SER A 260 27.50 -24.64 -17.55
C SER A 260 26.71 -25.76 -18.25
N ARG A 261 27.32 -26.46 -19.23
CA ARG A 261 26.73 -27.65 -19.86
C ARG A 261 26.59 -28.84 -18.91
N ALA A 262 27.47 -29.00 -17.92
CA ALA A 262 27.38 -30.08 -16.93
C ALA A 262 26.25 -29.81 -15.92
N LEU A 263 26.15 -28.58 -15.41
CA LEU A 263 25.06 -28.10 -14.57
C LEU A 263 23.72 -28.20 -15.30
N GLY A 264 23.63 -27.73 -16.56
CA GLY A 264 22.43 -27.87 -17.38
C GLY A 264 21.99 -29.32 -17.59
N ARG A 265 22.92 -30.27 -17.74
CA ARG A 265 22.59 -31.71 -17.76
C ARG A 265 22.10 -32.22 -16.40
N ALA A 266 22.60 -31.68 -15.29
CA ALA A 266 22.14 -32.03 -13.95
C ALA A 266 20.72 -31.48 -13.68
N THR A 267 20.44 -30.23 -14.04
CA THR A 267 19.11 -29.60 -13.96
C THR A 267 18.09 -30.36 -14.80
N ASN A 268 18.38 -30.60 -16.10
CA ASN A 268 17.46 -31.37 -16.96
C ASN A 268 17.16 -32.78 -16.41
N LYS A 269 18.13 -33.42 -15.72
CA LYS A 269 17.94 -34.72 -15.06
C LYS A 269 17.14 -34.61 -13.76
N ALA A 270 17.18 -33.48 -13.07
CA ALA A 270 16.30 -33.19 -11.94
C ALA A 270 14.86 -32.94 -12.43
N ASP A 271 14.68 -32.14 -13.47
CA ASP A 271 13.37 -31.82 -14.07
C ASP A 271 12.69 -33.07 -14.63
N GLN A 272 13.45 -33.96 -15.27
CA GLN A 272 12.97 -35.29 -15.70
C GLN A 272 12.46 -36.11 -14.51
N ARG A 273 13.20 -36.18 -13.40
CA ARG A 273 12.76 -36.87 -12.17
C ARG A 273 11.54 -36.23 -11.54
N VAL A 274 11.44 -34.91 -11.53
CA VAL A 274 10.24 -34.19 -11.05
C VAL A 274 9.04 -34.56 -11.92
N THR A 275 9.20 -34.59 -13.24
CA THR A 275 8.16 -35.00 -14.20
C THR A 275 7.75 -36.47 -14.02
N GLU A 276 8.72 -37.38 -13.84
CA GLU A 276 8.49 -38.80 -13.53
C GLU A 276 7.72 -38.99 -12.22
N LEU A 277 8.09 -38.24 -11.17
CA LEU A 277 7.41 -38.27 -9.88
C LEU A 277 6.00 -37.67 -9.95
N GLN A 278 5.80 -36.59 -10.72
CA GLN A 278 4.47 -36.02 -10.97
C GLN A 278 3.57 -37.00 -11.71
N ALA A 279 4.04 -37.60 -12.81
CA ALA A 279 3.31 -38.64 -13.53
C ALA A 279 3.00 -39.85 -12.63
N ARG A 280 3.92 -40.24 -11.74
CA ARG A 280 3.66 -41.33 -10.77
C ARG A 280 2.67 -40.93 -9.68
N ILE A 281 2.63 -39.66 -9.27
CA ILE A 281 1.61 -39.12 -8.35
C ILE A 281 0.24 -39.13 -9.04
N GLU A 282 0.15 -38.70 -10.30
CA GLU A 282 -1.10 -38.75 -11.09
C GLU A 282 -1.58 -40.20 -11.29
N GLU A 283 -0.68 -41.12 -11.63
CA GLU A 283 -0.98 -42.56 -11.74
C GLU A 283 -1.51 -43.12 -10.41
N LEU A 284 -0.85 -42.81 -9.29
CA LEU A 284 -1.27 -43.24 -7.95
C LEU A 284 -2.58 -42.59 -7.50
N GLN A 285 -2.83 -41.32 -7.84
CA GLN A 285 -4.11 -40.66 -7.60
C GLN A 285 -5.24 -41.29 -8.42
N TRP A 286 -4.98 -41.60 -9.69
CA TRP A 286 -5.92 -42.32 -10.55
C TRP A 286 -6.18 -43.74 -10.06
N ASP A 287 -5.15 -44.46 -9.61
CA ASP A 287 -5.31 -45.79 -9.02
C ASP A 287 -6.01 -45.75 -7.66
N MET A 288 -5.75 -44.75 -6.80
CA MET A 288 -6.50 -44.52 -5.57
C MET A 288 -7.98 -44.24 -5.85
N GLU A 289 -8.29 -43.37 -6.81
CA GLU A 289 -9.67 -43.04 -7.19
C GLU A 289 -10.36 -44.19 -7.96
N LYS A 290 -9.61 -45.00 -8.70
CA LYS A 290 -10.07 -46.25 -9.32
C LYS A 290 -10.32 -47.34 -8.27
N ILE A 291 -9.50 -47.43 -7.23
CA ILE A 291 -9.72 -48.24 -6.04
C ILE A 291 -10.95 -47.72 -5.30
N ARG A 292 -11.11 -46.42 -5.07
CA ARG A 292 -12.29 -45.80 -4.44
C ARG A 292 -13.57 -46.02 -5.25
N ARG A 293 -13.51 -45.97 -6.58
CA ARG A 293 -14.62 -46.36 -7.47
C ARG A 293 -14.84 -47.86 -7.48
N ARG A 294 -13.82 -48.69 -7.28
CA ARG A 294 -13.96 -50.15 -7.13
C ARG A 294 -14.52 -50.51 -5.77
N GLU A 295 -14.16 -49.78 -4.72
CA GLU A 295 -14.69 -49.85 -3.35
C GLU A 295 -16.14 -49.39 -3.33
N ASN A 296 -16.48 -48.24 -3.89
CA ASN A 296 -17.86 -47.79 -4.03
C ASN A 296 -18.70 -48.77 -4.87
N ARG A 297 -18.14 -49.36 -5.95
CA ARG A 297 -18.81 -50.44 -6.69
C ARG A 297 -18.83 -51.78 -5.94
N LEU A 298 -17.87 -52.07 -5.07
CA LEU A 298 -17.88 -53.25 -4.22
C LEU A 298 -18.82 -53.09 -3.03
N ASN A 299 -19.01 -51.89 -2.50
CA ASN A 299 -19.99 -51.56 -1.47
C ASN A 299 -21.39 -51.52 -2.08
N ALA A 300 -21.56 -50.91 -3.25
CA ALA A 300 -22.80 -50.97 -4.01
C ALA A 300 -23.15 -52.41 -4.44
N HIS A 301 -22.21 -53.16 -5.01
CA HIS A 301 -22.44 -54.58 -5.32
C HIS A 301 -22.46 -55.45 -4.07
N LEU A 302 -21.87 -55.09 -2.92
CA LEU A 302 -22.06 -55.86 -1.68
C LEU A 302 -23.46 -55.62 -1.14
N SER A 303 -24.02 -54.41 -1.23
CA SER A 303 -25.45 -54.17 -1.00
C SER A 303 -26.32 -54.93 -2.02
N GLU A 304 -26.00 -54.85 -3.31
CA GLU A 304 -26.74 -55.52 -4.39
C GLU A 304 -26.54 -57.05 -4.40
N ILE A 305 -25.53 -57.60 -3.70
CA ILE A 305 -25.26 -59.04 -3.54
C ILE A 305 -25.69 -59.53 -2.15
N LEU A 306 -25.84 -58.64 -1.16
CA LEU A 306 -26.75 -58.86 -0.04
C LEU A 306 -28.21 -58.94 -0.55
N GLU A 307 -28.56 -58.25 -1.65
CA GLU A 307 -29.79 -58.47 -2.42
C GLU A 307 -29.74 -59.67 -3.41
N ARG A 308 -28.57 -60.13 -3.90
CA ARG A 308 -28.47 -61.10 -5.03
C ARG A 308 -27.45 -62.25 -4.98
N VAL A 309 -26.88 -62.74 -3.87
CA VAL A 309 -25.76 -63.73 -3.96
C VAL A 309 -26.02 -64.99 -4.88
N ASN A 310 -25.32 -65.05 -6.11
CA ASN A 310 -25.53 -65.87 -7.41
C ASN A 310 -24.39 -66.33 -8.51
N SER A 311 -24.07 -65.63 -9.68
CA SER A 311 -23.87 -66.11 -11.15
C SER A 311 -22.49 -66.58 -11.88
N LYS A 312 -22.39 -66.79 -13.26
CA LYS A 312 -21.30 -67.49 -14.14
C LYS A 312 -21.13 -67.11 -15.73
N GLY A 313 -20.13 -67.60 -16.57
CA GLY A 313 -19.91 -67.36 -18.11
C GLY A 313 -18.69 -68.04 -18.96
N TYR A 314 -18.53 -67.93 -20.35
CA TYR A 314 -17.71 -68.82 -21.34
C TYR A 314 -16.96 -68.24 -22.69
N LYS A 315 -16.28 -69.01 -23.65
CA LYS A 315 -15.41 -68.53 -24.89
C LYS A 315 -14.96 -69.51 -26.12
N VAL A 316 -14.22 -69.10 -27.25
CA VAL A 316 -13.86 -69.83 -28.60
C VAL A 316 -12.53 -69.46 -29.50
N CYS A 317 -12.16 -70.05 -30.73
CA CYS A 317 -10.87 -69.88 -31.62
C CYS A 317 -10.80 -70.28 -33.23
N GLY A 318 -9.64 -70.31 -34.05
CA GLY A 318 -9.44 -70.70 -35.57
C GLY A 318 -8.01 -70.70 -36.40
N GLU A 319 -7.84 -71.08 -37.76
CA GLU A 319 -6.59 -71.57 -38.57
C GLU A 319 -6.15 -71.11 -40.11
N ALA A 320 -5.25 -71.78 -40.97
CA ALA A 320 -4.47 -71.30 -42.28
C ALA A 320 -3.95 -72.27 -43.54
N SER A 321 -3.08 -71.89 -44.60
CA SER A 321 -2.72 -72.61 -45.99
C SER A 321 -1.33 -72.40 -46.89
N SER A 322 -1.09 -72.83 -48.23
CA SER A 322 0.25 -73.00 -49.08
C SER A 322 0.43 -72.89 -50.74
N VAL A 323 1.54 -73.34 -51.52
CA VAL A 323 2.05 -72.93 -52.99
C VAL A 323 3.02 -73.85 -54.00
N CYS A 324 3.50 -73.54 -55.31
CA CYS A 324 4.29 -74.39 -56.42
C CYS A 324 5.21 -73.77 -57.70
N GLY A 325 5.81 -74.49 -58.78
CA GLY A 325 6.83 -74.05 -59.94
C GLY A 325 7.18 -74.83 -61.40
N THR A 326 8.22 -74.51 -62.34
CA THR A 326 8.45 -74.93 -63.88
C THR A 326 9.92 -75.09 -64.70
N ILE A 327 10.13 -75.22 -66.12
CA ILE A 327 11.40 -75.72 -67.01
C ILE A 327 11.79 -75.28 -68.60
N THR A 328 12.78 -75.84 -69.47
CA THR A 328 13.56 -75.31 -70.79
C THR A 328 14.16 -76.20 -72.11
N ILE A 329 14.94 -75.72 -73.24
CA ILE A 329 15.33 -76.37 -74.67
C ILE A 329 16.75 -76.13 -75.60
N ASN A 330 16.98 -76.40 -77.01
CA ASN A 330 18.32 -76.54 -77.89
C ASN A 330 18.55 -76.33 -79.58
N LYS A 331 19.73 -76.60 -80.39
CA LYS A 331 20.15 -76.22 -81.92
C LYS A 331 21.37 -76.91 -82.90
N ARG A 332 21.65 -76.70 -84.30
CA ARG A 332 22.74 -77.33 -85.35
C ARG A 332 23.16 -76.75 -86.87
N LYS A 333 24.32 -77.05 -87.68
CA LYS A 333 24.69 -76.90 -89.27
C LYS A 333 26.13 -77.36 -89.99
N PHE A 334 26.52 -77.30 -91.37
CA PHE A 334 27.96 -77.25 -92.08
C PHE A 334 28.28 -76.59 -93.53
N GLU A 335 28.14 -77.17 -94.76
CA GLU A 335 28.74 -76.55 -96.02
C GLU A 335 28.14 -75.18 -96.39
N GLU A 336 26.83 -75.06 -96.22
CA GLU A 336 26.11 -73.79 -96.26
C GLU A 336 26.69 -72.80 -95.23
N MET A 337 27.14 -73.29 -94.07
CA MET A 337 27.80 -72.50 -93.02
C MET A 337 29.12 -71.90 -93.50
N ASN A 338 29.77 -72.48 -94.53
CA ASN A 338 31.02 -71.96 -95.06
C ASN A 338 30.81 -70.88 -96.12
N SER A 339 29.71 -70.92 -96.89
CA SER A 339 29.31 -69.76 -97.72
C SER A 339 28.80 -68.61 -96.84
N GLU A 340 27.99 -68.94 -95.83
CA GLU A 340 27.60 -67.99 -94.78
C GLU A 340 28.82 -67.42 -94.03
N LEU A 341 29.91 -68.18 -93.85
CA LEU A 341 31.13 -67.71 -93.19
C LEU A 341 31.79 -66.56 -93.97
N GLU A 342 31.86 -66.69 -95.30
CA GLU A 342 32.50 -65.71 -96.18
C GLU A 342 31.67 -64.42 -96.29
N GLU A 343 30.34 -64.51 -96.44
CA GLU A 343 29.45 -63.34 -96.35
C GLU A 343 29.52 -62.67 -94.97
N ASN A 344 29.57 -63.45 -93.88
CA ASN A 344 29.74 -62.90 -92.54
C ASN A 344 31.14 -62.29 -92.31
N ARG A 345 32.18 -62.69 -93.06
CA ARG A 345 33.50 -62.05 -93.02
C ARG A 345 33.46 -60.66 -93.63
N GLU A 346 32.93 -60.50 -94.83
CA GLU A 346 32.77 -59.18 -95.46
C GLU A 346 31.85 -58.27 -94.62
N LEU A 347 30.76 -58.82 -94.07
CA LEU A 347 29.86 -58.06 -93.20
C LEU A 347 30.51 -57.66 -91.86
N ALA A 348 31.42 -58.49 -91.33
CA ALA A 348 32.19 -58.18 -90.13
C ALA A 348 33.29 -57.14 -90.39
N GLU A 349 33.94 -57.16 -91.56
CA GLU A 349 34.98 -56.20 -91.95
C GLU A 349 34.38 -54.81 -92.21
N ASN A 350 33.24 -54.73 -92.89
CA ASN A 350 32.48 -53.47 -93.02
C ASN A 350 32.04 -52.93 -91.65
N ARG A 351 31.50 -53.79 -90.77
CA ARG A 351 31.17 -53.40 -89.38
C ARG A 351 32.39 -52.98 -88.56
N LEU A 352 33.57 -53.55 -88.80
CA LEU A 352 34.80 -53.13 -88.15
C LEU A 352 35.18 -51.70 -88.54
N ILE A 353 35.04 -51.35 -89.83
CA ILE A 353 35.28 -49.99 -90.33
C ILE A 353 34.25 -49.00 -89.75
N GLU A 354 32.97 -49.37 -89.69
CA GLU A 354 31.93 -48.55 -89.03
C GLU A 354 32.22 -48.36 -87.53
N LEU A 355 32.60 -49.42 -86.81
CA LEU A 355 32.93 -49.37 -85.39
C LEU A 355 34.19 -48.51 -85.13
N GLN A 356 35.23 -48.62 -85.96
CA GLN A 356 36.42 -47.76 -85.86
C GLN A 356 36.07 -46.28 -86.06
N LYS A 357 35.16 -45.99 -87.00
CA LYS A 357 34.70 -44.62 -87.27
C LYS A 357 33.86 -44.07 -86.10
N LEU A 358 32.89 -44.85 -85.61
CA LEU A 358 32.10 -44.51 -84.43
C LEU A 358 32.95 -44.36 -83.16
N GLN A 359 34.04 -45.14 -83.03
CA GLN A 359 35.00 -45.00 -81.94
C GLN A 359 35.79 -43.70 -82.03
N GLN A 360 36.17 -43.25 -83.23
CA GLN A 360 36.82 -41.96 -83.45
C GLN A 360 35.85 -40.79 -83.16
N ASP A 361 34.61 -40.88 -83.64
CA ASP A 361 33.58 -39.87 -83.38
C ASP A 361 33.25 -39.78 -81.88
N LEU A 362 33.20 -40.92 -81.17
CA LEU A 362 33.04 -40.98 -79.72
C LEU A 362 34.20 -40.30 -78.98
N GLN A 363 35.45 -40.50 -79.42
CA GLN A 363 36.62 -39.81 -78.82
C GLN A 363 36.54 -38.29 -79.03
N ASN A 364 36.14 -37.83 -80.22
CA ASN A 364 35.98 -36.41 -80.51
C ASN A 364 34.93 -35.78 -79.58
N VAL A 365 33.74 -36.40 -79.47
CA VAL A 365 32.65 -35.94 -78.58
C VAL A 365 33.07 -35.99 -77.11
N GLN A 366 33.84 -37.00 -76.68
CA GLN A 366 34.38 -37.04 -75.32
C GLN A 366 35.37 -35.89 -75.05
N GLN A 367 36.20 -35.52 -76.03
CA GLN A 367 37.14 -34.41 -75.89
C GLN A 367 36.42 -33.05 -75.83
N GLU A 368 35.39 -32.83 -76.65
CA GLU A 368 34.55 -31.64 -76.60
C GLU A 368 33.78 -31.54 -75.27
N ASN A 369 33.16 -32.63 -74.81
CA ASN A 369 32.40 -32.67 -73.56
C ASN A 369 33.31 -32.44 -72.33
N ASN A 370 34.56 -32.94 -72.35
CA ASN A 370 35.55 -32.62 -71.33
C ASN A 370 35.89 -31.12 -71.30
N ASN A 371 36.06 -30.48 -72.46
CA ASN A 371 36.31 -29.02 -72.53
C ASN A 371 35.14 -28.21 -71.97
N VAL A 372 33.89 -28.57 -72.31
CA VAL A 372 32.68 -27.94 -71.75
C VAL A 372 32.58 -28.16 -70.24
N THR A 373 32.89 -29.38 -69.77
CA THR A 373 32.89 -29.73 -68.33
C THR A 373 33.91 -28.91 -67.54
N VAL A 374 35.08 -28.61 -68.10
CA VAL A 374 36.07 -27.71 -67.47
C VAL A 374 35.53 -26.29 -67.34
N SER A 375 34.79 -25.79 -68.34
CA SER A 375 34.18 -24.46 -68.29
C SER A 375 33.10 -24.35 -67.20
N TYR A 376 32.19 -25.33 -67.11
CA TYR A 376 31.15 -25.34 -66.07
C TYR A 376 31.67 -25.53 -64.65
N ARG A 377 32.84 -26.16 -64.46
CA ARG A 377 33.47 -26.28 -63.13
C ARG A 377 33.85 -24.94 -62.52
N ALA A 378 34.01 -23.87 -63.30
CA ALA A 378 34.36 -22.54 -62.78
C ALA A 378 33.32 -21.99 -61.78
N GLU A 379 32.02 -22.10 -62.06
CA GLU A 379 30.96 -21.64 -61.14
C GLU A 379 30.85 -22.49 -59.87
N GLY A 380 31.18 -23.79 -59.96
CA GLY A 380 31.29 -24.67 -58.80
C GLY A 380 32.45 -24.27 -57.90
N LEU A 381 33.63 -24.09 -58.50
CA LEU A 381 34.87 -23.71 -57.81
C LEU A 381 34.74 -22.38 -57.05
N VAL A 382 33.95 -21.42 -57.55
CA VAL A 382 33.64 -20.16 -56.84
C VAL A 382 32.94 -20.41 -55.50
N LYS A 383 32.16 -21.48 -55.34
CA LYS A 383 31.54 -21.85 -54.06
C LYS A 383 32.50 -22.59 -53.12
N ASP A 384 33.52 -23.23 -53.69
CA ASP A 384 34.56 -23.95 -52.94
C ASP A 384 35.70 -23.02 -52.47
N THR A 385 35.83 -21.79 -52.97
CA THR A 385 36.91 -20.88 -52.51
C THR A 385 36.75 -20.45 -51.05
N SER A 386 37.86 -19.99 -50.47
CA SER A 386 37.95 -19.45 -49.11
C SER A 386 37.04 -18.24 -48.89
N GLU A 387 36.95 -17.35 -49.88
CA GLU A 387 36.25 -16.08 -49.77
C GLU A 387 34.73 -16.31 -49.72
N TYR A 388 34.20 -17.15 -50.61
CA TYR A 388 32.78 -17.48 -50.64
C TYR A 388 32.34 -18.21 -49.37
N ARG A 389 33.11 -19.21 -48.91
CA ARG A 389 32.77 -19.94 -47.68
C ARG A 389 32.88 -19.07 -46.42
N CYS A 390 33.81 -18.10 -46.39
CA CYS A 390 33.90 -17.10 -45.34
C CYS A 390 32.67 -16.16 -45.35
N LEU A 391 32.30 -15.62 -46.52
CA LEU A 391 31.11 -14.78 -46.70
C LEU A 391 29.80 -15.51 -46.34
N GLN A 392 29.68 -16.78 -46.75
CA GLN A 392 28.54 -17.64 -46.41
C GLN A 392 28.44 -17.85 -44.89
N SER A 393 29.57 -18.12 -44.22
CA SER A 393 29.62 -18.28 -42.77
C SER A 393 29.24 -16.98 -42.04
N GLN A 394 29.79 -15.83 -42.45
CA GLN A 394 29.43 -14.52 -41.89
C GLN A 394 27.95 -14.19 -42.11
N PHE A 395 27.41 -14.47 -43.31
CA PHE A 395 25.99 -14.28 -43.59
C PHE A 395 25.10 -15.15 -42.69
N SER A 396 25.44 -16.43 -42.50
CA SER A 396 24.70 -17.31 -41.59
C SER A 396 24.74 -16.85 -40.13
N VAL A 397 25.88 -16.32 -39.65
CA VAL A 397 25.98 -15.74 -38.30
C VAL A 397 25.08 -14.50 -38.19
N LEU A 398 25.25 -13.52 -39.07
CA LEU A 398 24.47 -12.27 -39.07
C LEU A 398 22.95 -12.50 -39.26
N TYR A 399 22.57 -13.52 -40.03
CA TYR A 399 21.17 -13.92 -40.22
C TYR A 399 20.58 -14.52 -38.94
N ASN A 400 21.32 -15.40 -38.25
CA ASN A 400 20.89 -15.99 -36.98
C ASN A 400 20.85 -14.96 -35.85
N GLU A 401 21.80 -14.02 -35.80
CA GLU A 401 21.78 -12.86 -34.90
C GLU A 401 20.56 -11.97 -35.16
N SER A 402 20.27 -11.66 -36.42
CA SER A 402 19.09 -10.88 -36.83
C SER A 402 17.77 -11.55 -36.42
N LEU A 403 17.64 -12.87 -36.60
CA LEU A 403 16.49 -13.65 -36.11
C LEU A 403 16.38 -13.61 -34.58
N THR A 404 17.51 -13.73 -33.87
CA THR A 404 17.54 -13.71 -32.40
C THR A 404 17.13 -12.34 -31.85
N LEU A 405 17.70 -11.26 -32.40
CA LEU A 405 17.35 -9.88 -32.06
C LEU A 405 15.88 -9.57 -32.38
N LYS A 406 15.33 -10.12 -33.48
CA LYS A 406 13.91 -9.98 -33.81
C LYS A 406 13.02 -10.70 -32.77
N SER A 407 13.39 -11.91 -32.35
CA SER A 407 12.66 -12.63 -31.29
C SER A 407 12.65 -11.82 -29.99
N GLN A 408 13.80 -11.25 -29.60
CA GLN A 408 13.92 -10.39 -28.42
C GLN A 408 13.10 -9.09 -28.54
N LEU A 409 13.04 -8.48 -29.74
CA LEU A 409 12.22 -7.30 -30.02
C LEU A 409 10.72 -7.60 -29.88
N ASP A 410 10.27 -8.73 -30.43
CA ASP A 410 8.85 -9.09 -30.40
C ASP A 410 8.43 -9.62 -29.00
N GLU A 411 9.33 -10.28 -28.26
CA GLU A 411 9.16 -10.55 -26.82
C GLU A 411 9.08 -9.28 -25.97
N THR A 412 9.98 -8.32 -26.15
CA THR A 412 9.98 -7.08 -25.35
C THR A 412 8.75 -6.23 -25.65
N ARG A 413 8.27 -6.20 -26.90
CA ARG A 413 6.95 -5.64 -27.28
C ARG A 413 5.79 -6.36 -26.59
N ALA A 414 5.79 -7.68 -26.55
CA ALA A 414 4.76 -8.46 -25.86
C ALA A 414 4.75 -8.19 -24.34
N ARG A 415 5.93 -8.13 -23.71
CA ARG A 415 6.08 -7.77 -22.29
C ARG A 415 5.58 -6.35 -22.03
N LEU A 416 5.96 -5.37 -22.85
CA LEU A 416 5.54 -3.96 -22.76
C LEU A 416 4.02 -3.79 -22.92
N ASN A 417 3.40 -4.48 -23.88
CA ASN A 417 1.95 -4.46 -24.04
C ASN A 417 1.23 -5.10 -22.84
N THR A 418 1.78 -6.20 -22.31
CA THR A 418 1.24 -6.87 -21.11
C THR A 418 1.29 -5.95 -19.88
N THR A 419 2.43 -5.29 -19.61
CA THR A 419 2.55 -4.34 -18.49
C THR A 419 1.72 -3.07 -18.69
N ARG A 420 1.59 -2.56 -19.92
CA ARG A 420 0.69 -1.44 -20.24
C ARG A 420 -0.77 -1.79 -19.98
N THR A 421 -1.21 -2.98 -20.39
CA THR A 421 -2.60 -3.43 -20.16
C THR A 421 -2.86 -3.72 -18.68
N ALA A 422 -1.86 -4.22 -17.94
CA ALA A 422 -1.93 -4.39 -16.49
C ALA A 422 -2.07 -3.03 -15.77
N ARG A 423 -1.24 -2.03 -16.13
CA ARG A 423 -1.36 -0.66 -15.59
C ARG A 423 -2.71 -0.03 -15.90
N LEU A 424 -3.24 -0.19 -17.12
CA LEU A 424 -4.56 0.33 -17.47
C LEU A 424 -5.67 -0.28 -16.59
N ARG A 425 -5.69 -1.60 -16.40
CA ARG A 425 -6.65 -2.25 -15.48
C ARG A 425 -6.48 -1.82 -14.01
N GLN A 426 -5.26 -1.53 -13.59
CA GLN A 426 -5.00 -1.01 -12.24
C GLN A 426 -5.55 0.41 -12.06
N LEU A 427 -5.40 1.28 -13.07
CA LEU A 427 -6.00 2.61 -13.09
C LEU A 427 -7.53 2.51 -13.13
N GLU A 428 -8.11 1.68 -14.00
CA GLU A 428 -9.55 1.40 -14.05
C GLU A 428 -10.07 0.93 -12.67
N HIS A 429 -9.33 0.10 -11.93
CA HIS A 429 -9.70 -0.34 -10.59
C HIS A 429 -9.64 0.82 -9.58
N MET A 430 -8.57 1.62 -9.59
CA MET A 430 -8.41 2.78 -8.70
C MET A 430 -9.48 3.86 -8.95
N GLU A 431 -9.84 4.12 -10.21
CA GLU A 431 -10.93 5.05 -10.57
C GLU A 431 -12.29 4.55 -10.05
N ASN A 432 -12.55 3.24 -10.13
CA ASN A 432 -13.77 2.65 -9.56
C ASN A 432 -13.80 2.71 -8.03
N ASP A 433 -12.66 2.48 -7.36
CA ASP A 433 -12.54 2.56 -5.91
C ASP A 433 -12.66 4.00 -5.41
N GLU A 434 -12.09 4.99 -6.13
CA GLU A 434 -12.26 6.40 -5.83
C GLU A 434 -13.73 6.82 -5.97
N VAL A 435 -14.41 6.41 -7.06
CA VAL A 435 -15.84 6.66 -7.26
C VAL A 435 -16.69 5.98 -6.18
N ALA A 436 -16.30 4.80 -5.69
CA ALA A 436 -16.96 4.14 -4.57
C ALA A 436 -16.75 4.88 -3.25
N LEU A 437 -15.54 5.38 -2.98
CA LEU A 437 -15.23 6.18 -1.79
C LEU A 437 -15.95 7.53 -1.82
N GLN A 438 -15.94 8.24 -2.96
CA GLN A 438 -16.71 9.48 -3.15
C GLN A 438 -18.21 9.28 -2.90
N ARG A 439 -18.78 8.10 -3.23
CA ARG A 439 -20.17 7.77 -2.91
C ARG A 439 -20.38 7.60 -1.41
N LYS A 440 -19.51 6.84 -0.72
CA LYS A 440 -19.57 6.66 0.75
C LYS A 440 -19.50 8.00 1.49
N VAL A 441 -18.49 8.81 1.19
CA VAL A 441 -18.29 10.13 1.82
C VAL A 441 -19.49 11.05 1.58
N ARG A 442 -20.12 11.03 0.39
CA ARG A 442 -21.37 11.79 0.17
C ARG A 442 -22.53 11.26 1.02
N THR A 443 -22.68 9.95 1.19
CA THR A 443 -23.70 9.36 2.06
C THR A 443 -23.47 9.69 3.53
N GLU A 444 -22.22 9.64 3.99
CA GLU A 444 -21.82 10.04 5.35
C GLU A 444 -22.06 11.54 5.60
N VAL A 445 -21.74 12.42 4.63
CA VAL A 445 -22.06 13.85 4.70
C VAL A 445 -23.57 14.08 4.81
N PHE A 446 -24.40 13.42 4.01
CA PHE A 446 -25.87 13.55 4.13
C PHE A 446 -26.37 13.10 5.52
N GLN A 447 -25.83 12.02 6.09
CA GLN A 447 -26.18 11.57 7.45
C GLN A 447 -25.74 12.57 8.53
N LEU A 448 -24.59 13.23 8.35
CA LEU A 448 -24.11 14.29 9.23
C LEU A 448 -24.94 15.59 9.08
N GLU A 449 -25.44 15.89 7.89
CA GLU A 449 -26.37 17.00 7.65
C GLU A 449 -27.75 16.76 8.30
N ASP A 450 -28.31 15.55 8.16
CA ASP A 450 -29.58 15.15 8.80
C ASP A 450 -29.48 15.16 10.33
N THR A 451 -28.42 14.58 10.90
CA THR A 451 -28.20 14.60 12.36
C THR A 451 -27.94 16.01 12.89
N LEU A 452 -27.20 16.84 12.18
CA LEU A 452 -27.03 18.26 12.52
C LEU A 452 -28.36 19.04 12.44
N ALA A 453 -29.25 18.71 11.49
CA ALA A 453 -30.58 19.31 11.42
C ALA A 453 -31.48 18.88 12.60
N GLN A 454 -31.41 17.61 13.01
CA GLN A 454 -32.12 17.10 14.19
C GLN A 454 -31.62 17.77 15.48
N VAL A 455 -30.31 17.85 15.72
CA VAL A 455 -29.75 18.51 16.92
C VAL A 455 -30.10 20.01 16.97
N LYS A 456 -30.12 20.70 15.82
CA LYS A 456 -30.58 22.10 15.74
C LYS A 456 -32.06 22.25 16.12
N LYS A 457 -32.91 21.30 15.72
CA LYS A 457 -34.32 21.28 16.08
C LYS A 457 -34.51 21.03 17.58
N GLU A 458 -33.79 20.07 18.14
CA GLU A 458 -33.80 19.78 19.58
C GLU A 458 -33.34 20.98 20.42
N TYR A 459 -32.26 21.64 20.00
CA TYR A 459 -31.79 22.89 20.62
C TYR A 459 -32.84 24.00 20.60
N GLU A 460 -33.52 24.23 19.46
CA GLU A 460 -34.53 25.30 19.38
C GLU A 460 -35.79 24.97 20.19
N MET A 461 -36.19 23.69 20.33
CA MET A 461 -37.26 23.31 21.26
C MET A 461 -36.86 23.58 22.72
N LEU A 462 -35.67 23.11 23.14
CA LEU A 462 -35.16 23.33 24.51
C LEU A 462 -34.99 24.84 24.82
N ARG A 463 -34.63 25.63 23.82
CA ARG A 463 -34.58 27.10 23.92
C ARG A 463 -35.97 27.71 24.09
N ILE A 464 -36.96 27.26 23.33
CA ILE A 464 -38.35 27.74 23.47
C ILE A 464 -38.92 27.35 24.85
N GLU A 465 -38.62 26.16 25.34
CA GLU A 465 -38.97 25.70 26.69
C GLU A 465 -38.32 26.62 27.75
N PHE A 466 -37.02 26.93 27.62
CA PHE A 466 -36.33 27.86 28.52
C PHE A 466 -36.91 29.29 28.47
N GLU A 467 -37.20 29.83 27.28
CA GLU A 467 -37.81 31.15 27.12
C GLU A 467 -39.23 31.20 27.74
N GLN A 468 -40.00 30.11 27.66
CA GLN A 468 -41.30 29.99 28.34
C GLN A 468 -41.16 29.93 29.88
N THR A 469 -40.26 29.10 30.41
CA THR A 469 -40.01 29.00 31.85
C THR A 469 -39.53 30.33 32.45
N LEU A 470 -38.66 31.05 31.73
CA LEU A 470 -38.20 32.38 32.14
C LEU A 470 -39.35 33.41 32.14
N ALA A 471 -40.19 33.43 31.10
CA ALA A 471 -41.36 34.30 31.03
C ALA A 471 -42.44 33.99 32.10
N ALA A 472 -42.55 32.73 32.54
CA ALA A 472 -43.41 32.34 33.66
C ALA A 472 -42.85 32.83 35.00
N ASN A 473 -41.52 32.72 35.21
CA ASN A 473 -40.87 33.20 36.44
C ASN A 473 -40.94 34.74 36.56
N GLU A 474 -40.76 35.47 35.46
CA GLU A 474 -40.95 36.94 35.46
C GLU A 474 -42.39 37.36 35.87
N GLN A 475 -43.41 36.57 35.53
CA GLN A 475 -44.80 36.81 35.97
C GLN A 475 -45.03 36.47 37.45
N ALA A 476 -44.28 35.53 38.02
CA ALA A 476 -44.35 35.21 39.46
C ALA A 476 -43.68 36.29 40.34
N GLY A 477 -42.71 37.05 39.79
CA GLY A 477 -41.95 38.09 40.50
C GLY A 477 -42.82 39.15 41.21
N PRO A 478 -43.79 39.79 40.53
CA PRO A 478 -44.74 40.74 41.14
C PRO A 478 -45.57 40.12 42.27
N ILE A 479 -46.15 38.93 42.05
CA ILE A 479 -47.00 38.24 43.03
C ILE A 479 -46.20 37.94 44.31
N ASN A 480 -44.99 37.41 44.16
CA ASN A 480 -44.07 37.15 45.27
C ASN A 480 -43.60 38.45 45.97
N ARG A 481 -43.66 39.62 45.30
CA ARG A 481 -43.35 40.93 45.91
C ARG A 481 -44.55 41.46 46.72
N GLU A 482 -45.76 41.37 46.18
CA GLU A 482 -46.99 41.76 46.87
C GLU A 482 -47.22 40.89 48.11
N MET A 483 -47.03 39.57 48.01
CA MET A 483 -47.12 38.64 49.14
C MET A 483 -46.12 38.98 50.25
N ARG A 484 -44.88 39.36 49.92
CA ARG A 484 -43.89 39.83 50.91
C ARG A 484 -44.29 41.16 51.56
N HIS A 485 -44.85 42.11 50.80
CA HIS A 485 -45.39 43.35 51.37
C HIS A 485 -46.61 43.10 52.29
N LEU A 486 -47.50 42.17 51.93
CA LEU A 486 -48.63 41.77 52.77
C LEU A 486 -48.16 41.14 54.08
N ILE A 487 -47.21 40.19 54.04
CA ILE A 487 -46.61 39.57 55.22
C ILE A 487 -45.96 40.62 56.13
N SER A 488 -45.16 41.53 55.58
CA SER A 488 -44.51 42.61 56.33
C SER A 488 -45.53 43.57 56.98
N THR A 489 -46.63 43.86 56.29
CA THR A 489 -47.74 44.68 56.82
C THR A 489 -48.44 43.97 57.98
N LEU A 490 -48.74 42.68 57.83
CA LEU A 490 -49.37 41.86 58.88
C LEU A 490 -48.47 41.68 60.10
N GLN A 491 -47.16 41.48 59.91
CA GLN A 491 -46.16 41.45 60.98
C GLN A 491 -46.12 42.80 61.74
N THR A 492 -46.09 43.92 61.01
CA THR A 492 -46.10 45.27 61.59
C THR A 492 -47.36 45.52 62.41
N HIS A 493 -48.53 45.15 61.89
CA HIS A 493 -49.81 45.27 62.61
C HIS A 493 -49.86 44.36 63.86
N ASN A 494 -49.36 43.12 63.76
CA ASN A 494 -49.25 42.22 64.92
C ASN A 494 -48.33 42.78 66.01
N GLN A 495 -47.25 43.47 65.63
CA GLN A 495 -46.33 44.12 66.56
C GLN A 495 -46.92 45.40 67.18
N GLN A 496 -47.73 46.15 66.43
CA GLN A 496 -48.53 47.27 66.97
C GLN A 496 -49.54 46.77 68.00
N LEU A 497 -50.33 45.74 67.69
CA LEU A 497 -51.28 45.12 68.63
C LEU A 497 -50.60 44.60 69.90
N LYS A 498 -49.43 43.96 69.79
CA LYS A 498 -48.61 43.57 70.95
C LYS A 498 -48.21 44.79 71.81
N GLY A 499 -47.82 45.89 71.17
CA GLY A 499 -47.53 47.16 71.86
C GLY A 499 -48.77 47.79 72.54
N GLU A 500 -49.95 47.67 71.95
CA GLU A 500 -51.20 48.11 72.57
C GLU A 500 -51.61 47.24 73.76
N VAL A 501 -51.50 45.91 73.65
CA VAL A 501 -51.71 44.98 74.77
C VAL A 501 -50.79 45.30 75.95
N VAL A 502 -49.53 45.68 75.70
CA VAL A 502 -48.62 46.16 76.76
C VAL A 502 -49.12 47.47 77.39
N LYS A 503 -49.58 48.45 76.60
CA LYS A 503 -50.17 49.70 77.13
C LYS A 503 -51.44 49.45 77.96
N TYR A 504 -52.31 48.53 77.54
CA TYR A 504 -53.51 48.15 78.29
C TYR A 504 -53.15 47.41 79.59
N LYS A 505 -52.16 46.50 79.57
CA LYS A 505 -51.63 45.85 80.79
C LYS A 505 -51.00 46.85 81.76
N LEU A 506 -50.37 47.93 81.26
CA LEU A 506 -49.84 49.01 82.11
C LEU A 506 -50.98 49.81 82.76
N ARG A 507 -51.95 50.29 81.97
CA ARG A 507 -53.14 51.01 82.49
C ARG A 507 -53.97 50.20 83.48
N LEU A 508 -54.06 48.88 83.29
CA LEU A 508 -54.70 47.99 84.25
C LEU A 508 -53.96 48.01 85.59
N ARG A 509 -52.63 47.90 85.60
CA ARG A 509 -51.82 48.01 86.83
C ARG A 509 -51.93 49.38 87.48
N GLU A 510 -51.96 50.46 86.70
CA GLU A 510 -52.12 51.83 87.19
C GLU A 510 -53.49 52.00 87.90
N THR A 511 -54.59 51.66 87.23
CA THR A 511 -55.95 51.74 87.80
C THR A 511 -56.16 50.80 88.99
N GLN A 512 -55.51 49.62 88.99
CA GLN A 512 -55.54 48.69 90.11
C GLN A 512 -54.70 49.18 91.31
N ALA A 513 -53.60 49.92 91.06
CA ALA A 513 -52.87 50.63 92.11
C ALA A 513 -53.63 51.84 92.65
N GLU A 514 -54.41 52.54 91.83
CA GLU A 514 -55.33 53.60 92.27
C GLU A 514 -56.48 53.03 93.10
N LEU A 515 -57.09 51.90 92.69
CA LEU A 515 -58.09 51.18 93.47
C LEU A 515 -57.55 50.81 94.85
N ASN A 516 -56.32 50.27 94.92
CA ASN A 516 -55.66 49.95 96.18
C ASN A 516 -55.41 51.20 97.06
N LYS A 517 -55.09 52.36 96.47
CA LYS A 517 -54.99 53.65 97.21
C LYS A 517 -56.36 54.14 97.70
N VAL A 518 -57.44 53.91 96.95
CA VAL A 518 -58.82 54.24 97.37
C VAL A 518 -59.29 53.31 98.51
N CYS A 519 -58.87 52.04 98.51
CA CYS A 519 -59.05 51.15 99.66
C CYS A 519 -58.22 51.61 100.88
N ALA A 520 -56.94 51.95 100.69
CA ALA A 520 -56.05 52.38 101.78
C ALA A 520 -56.45 53.72 102.42
N SER A 521 -57.05 54.64 101.66
CA SER A 521 -57.56 55.93 102.17
C SER A 521 -58.89 55.81 102.93
N LYS A 522 -59.52 54.62 102.96
CA LYS A 522 -60.69 54.29 103.79
C LYS A 522 -60.35 53.24 104.87
N GLY A 523 -59.48 53.61 105.81
CA GLY A 523 -59.43 52.88 107.10
C GLY A 523 -60.73 53.13 107.90
N SER A 524 -61.20 52.23 108.77
CA SER A 524 -60.84 50.84 109.07
C SER A 524 -62.07 50.20 109.79
N SER A 525 -62.18 48.91 110.14
CA SER A 525 -61.24 47.77 110.20
C SER A 525 -62.03 46.45 110.08
N ILE A 526 -61.62 45.39 110.81
CA ILE A 526 -62.28 44.07 110.99
C ILE A 526 -62.09 43.12 109.79
N LEU A 527 -61.44 41.94 109.92
CA LEU A 527 -60.75 41.34 111.07
C LEU A 527 -59.51 40.52 110.65
N GLN A 528 -58.70 40.16 111.64
CA GLN A 528 -57.35 39.60 111.53
C GLN A 528 -57.32 38.08 111.81
N SER A 529 -56.68 37.29 110.94
CA SER A 529 -56.12 35.93 111.19
C SER A 529 -55.50 35.36 109.89
N GLN A 530 -54.50 34.48 109.85
CA GLN A 530 -53.41 34.04 110.75
C GLN A 530 -52.49 33.12 109.89
N SER A 531 -51.31 32.70 110.40
CA SER A 531 -50.23 31.99 109.65
C SER A 531 -49.57 32.86 108.56
N SER A 532 -48.25 33.09 108.52
CA SER A 532 -47.09 32.47 109.21
C SER A 532 -46.74 31.05 108.75
N THR A 533 -45.86 30.98 107.76
CA THR A 533 -44.69 30.09 107.68
C THR A 533 -43.63 30.80 106.84
N GLU A 534 -42.45 31.04 107.40
CA GLU A 534 -41.31 31.59 106.66
C GLU A 534 -40.58 30.44 105.94
N MET A 535 -40.14 30.67 104.71
CA MET A 535 -39.02 29.93 104.12
C MET A 535 -38.07 30.94 103.49
N ASP A 536 -36.89 31.06 104.10
CA ASP A 536 -35.78 31.88 103.64
C ASP A 536 -35.07 31.17 102.48
N VAL A 537 -35.01 31.82 101.32
CA VAL A 537 -34.24 31.38 100.16
C VAL A 537 -33.49 32.57 99.60
N LYS A 538 -32.17 32.55 99.78
CA LYS A 538 -31.21 33.44 99.12
C LYS A 538 -31.44 33.50 97.61
N ASP A 539 -31.16 34.65 97.00
CA ASP A 539 -30.75 34.72 95.61
C ASP A 539 -29.32 35.27 95.50
N GLU A 540 -28.36 34.38 95.26
CA GLU A 540 -26.99 34.68 94.85
C GLU A 540 -26.77 34.13 93.43
N THR A 541 -27.02 34.93 92.38
CA THR A 541 -26.44 34.61 91.04
C THR A 541 -26.03 35.83 90.21
N THR A 542 -24.71 36.01 90.14
CA THR A 542 -23.82 36.33 89.00
C THR A 542 -24.36 36.87 87.65
N SER A 543 -23.58 37.78 87.04
CA SER A 543 -23.60 38.22 85.61
C SER A 543 -23.18 37.08 84.62
N PRO A 544 -23.05 37.23 83.26
CA PRO A 544 -22.98 38.40 82.34
C PRO A 544 -24.15 38.44 81.29
N SER A 545 -24.39 39.40 80.37
CA SER A 545 -23.63 40.41 79.58
C SER A 545 -23.28 40.01 78.12
N ILE A 546 -23.33 41.00 77.20
CA ILE A 546 -22.85 41.06 75.79
C ILE A 546 -23.67 40.24 74.72
N PRO A 547 -23.57 40.50 73.39
CA PRO A 547 -24.53 41.40 72.70
C PRO A 547 -25.22 40.85 71.42
N ALA A 548 -26.05 41.68 70.80
CA ALA A 548 -26.60 41.48 69.45
C ALA A 548 -25.69 42.00 68.31
N VAL A 549 -25.81 41.42 67.12
CA VAL A 549 -25.43 42.02 65.81
C VAL A 549 -26.51 41.69 64.78
N SER A 550 -26.88 42.68 63.96
CA SER A 550 -27.83 42.56 62.84
C SER A 550 -27.12 42.49 61.49
N GLY A 551 -27.60 41.70 60.53
CA GLY A 551 -27.02 41.68 59.18
C GLY A 551 -27.84 40.92 58.12
N GLU A 552 -28.53 41.67 57.27
CA GLU A 552 -29.02 41.30 55.94
C GLU A 552 -28.59 42.43 54.96
N PRO A 553 -28.67 42.29 53.61
CA PRO A 553 -29.14 41.14 52.81
C PRO A 553 -28.14 40.71 51.69
N ALA A 554 -28.52 39.69 50.88
CA ALA A 554 -28.70 39.81 49.40
C ALA A 554 -28.53 38.50 48.58
N VAL A 555 -29.58 38.11 47.82
CA VAL A 555 -29.55 37.74 46.37
C VAL A 555 -28.71 36.49 45.97
N LYS A 556 -29.21 35.40 45.33
CA LYS A 556 -30.16 35.28 44.18
C LYS A 556 -30.58 33.81 43.85
N THR A 557 -31.78 33.66 43.26
CA THR A 557 -32.24 32.61 42.29
C THR A 557 -32.41 31.12 42.66
N GLU A 558 -33.49 30.56 42.09
CA GLU A 558 -34.09 29.21 42.08
C GLU A 558 -33.63 28.43 40.81
N PRO A 559 -34.15 27.22 40.42
CA PRO A 559 -35.28 26.40 40.90
C PRO A 559 -34.84 24.92 41.21
N ASP A 560 -35.52 23.78 41.00
CA ASP A 560 -36.77 23.34 40.30
C ASP A 560 -37.15 21.90 40.81
N ASN A 561 -38.25 21.19 40.49
CA ASN A 561 -39.46 21.33 39.65
C ASN A 561 -40.58 20.37 40.19
N GLU A 562 -41.72 20.26 39.48
CA GLU A 562 -42.63 19.08 39.37
C GLU A 562 -43.52 18.66 40.59
N GLU A 563 -44.78 18.25 40.42
CA GLU A 563 -45.67 18.22 39.24
C GLU A 563 -47.16 18.08 39.66
N LYS A 564 -48.09 18.66 38.89
CA LYS A 564 -49.33 17.97 38.43
C LYS A 564 -50.20 18.84 37.53
N ASP A 565 -50.48 18.35 36.33
CA ASP A 565 -51.68 18.68 35.56
C ASP A 565 -52.22 17.42 34.86
N GLU A 566 -53.44 17.46 34.30
CA GLU A 566 -54.12 16.26 33.81
C GLU A 566 -54.90 16.46 32.49
N LYS A 567 -54.79 15.43 31.62
CA LYS A 567 -55.74 15.00 30.56
C LYS A 567 -55.62 15.54 29.11
N ARG A 568 -55.94 14.58 28.20
CA ARG A 568 -56.39 14.67 26.78
C ARG A 568 -55.29 14.77 25.70
N GLU A 569 -55.40 14.11 24.55
CA GLU A 569 -56.44 13.18 24.05
C GLU A 569 -55.92 12.22 22.94
N LYS A 570 -56.79 11.32 22.46
CA LYS A 570 -56.65 10.41 21.28
C LYS A 570 -55.86 9.10 21.47
N ASP A 571 -56.23 7.98 20.84
CA ASP A 571 -57.50 7.59 20.16
C ASP A 571 -57.62 6.04 20.08
N GLU A 572 -58.86 5.51 20.09
CA GLU A 572 -59.26 4.11 19.76
C GLU A 572 -58.66 2.93 20.59
N LYS A 573 -59.33 1.80 20.92
CA LYS A 573 -60.54 1.13 20.37
C LYS A 573 -61.04 0.01 21.34
N ARG A 574 -62.36 -0.09 21.60
CA ARG A 574 -63.11 -1.30 22.09
C ARG A 574 -62.73 -1.87 23.49
N GLU A 575 -63.54 -2.67 24.22
CA GLU A 575 -64.96 -3.08 24.12
C GLU A 575 -65.56 -3.36 25.52
N LYS A 576 -66.88 -3.12 25.69
CA LYS A 576 -67.88 -3.88 26.51
C LYS A 576 -67.66 -4.35 27.98
N ASP A 577 -68.70 -4.02 28.77
CA ASP A 577 -69.55 -4.93 29.59
C ASP A 577 -69.32 -5.25 31.10
N PHE A 578 -70.48 -5.32 31.80
CA PHE A 578 -70.89 -6.14 32.96
C PHE A 578 -70.51 -5.84 34.45
N ILE A 579 -71.37 -5.04 35.11
CA ILE A 579 -72.38 -5.42 36.15
C ILE A 579 -71.98 -6.32 37.38
N LYS A 580 -72.34 -5.82 38.59
CA LYS A 580 -72.45 -6.49 39.94
C LYS A 580 -71.12 -6.93 40.59
N LYS A 581 -71.02 -7.16 41.92
CA LYS A 581 -71.98 -7.53 42.99
C LYS A 581 -71.45 -7.00 44.35
N GLU A 582 -72.18 -6.25 45.19
CA GLU A 582 -73.15 -6.68 46.23
C GLU A 582 -72.63 -7.65 47.33
N GLU A 583 -72.47 -7.12 48.56
CA GLU A 583 -72.82 -7.72 49.89
C GLU A 583 -71.97 -8.90 50.47
N LYS A 584 -71.95 -9.22 51.80
CA LYS A 584 -72.67 -8.73 53.02
C LYS A 584 -71.90 -9.02 54.34
N GLU A 585 -72.60 -8.92 55.49
CA GLU A 585 -72.27 -9.36 56.88
C GLU A 585 -71.32 -8.41 57.66
N ARG A 586 -71.63 -7.79 58.83
CA ARG A 586 -72.66 -7.94 59.90
C ARG A 586 -72.51 -9.22 60.75
N GLU A 587 -72.69 -9.24 62.08
CA GLU A 587 -73.81 -8.67 62.86
C GLU A 587 -73.50 -8.32 64.35
N ARG A 588 -74.21 -7.28 64.86
CA ARG A 588 -74.84 -7.13 66.21
C ARG A 588 -73.95 -7.07 67.49
N GLU A 589 -74.33 -6.40 68.59
CA GLU A 589 -75.41 -5.46 69.00
C GLU A 589 -74.96 -4.78 70.34
N LYS A 590 -75.64 -3.88 71.08
CA LYS A 590 -76.97 -3.21 71.15
C LYS A 590 -76.76 -1.90 71.96
N GLU A 591 -77.60 -0.85 72.00
CA GLU A 591 -78.78 -0.47 71.20
C GLU A 591 -78.79 1.08 70.99
N LYS A 592 -79.42 2.03 71.73
CA LYS A 592 -80.61 2.07 72.63
C LYS A 592 -81.30 3.46 72.49
N GLU A 593 -81.77 4.08 73.59
CA GLU A 593 -82.94 4.98 73.63
C GLU A 593 -82.94 5.87 74.90
N LYS A 594 -83.55 7.07 74.97
CA LYS A 594 -84.18 7.96 73.95
C LYS A 594 -84.41 9.41 74.45
N GLU A 595 -84.68 10.30 73.48
CA GLU A 595 -85.68 11.41 73.39
C GLU A 595 -86.60 11.75 74.62
N ARG A 596 -87.15 12.98 74.83
CA ARG A 596 -87.36 14.18 73.98
C ARG A 596 -87.67 15.48 74.78
N GLU A 597 -88.00 16.58 74.08
CA GLU A 597 -88.28 17.94 74.59
C GLU A 597 -89.78 18.30 74.92
N ARG A 598 -89.99 19.54 75.40
CA ARG A 598 -91.17 20.46 75.18
C ARG A 598 -92.46 20.25 76.06
N PRO A 599 -93.46 21.19 76.12
CA PRO A 599 -93.33 22.54 76.72
C PRO A 599 -94.58 23.11 77.48
N THR A 600 -94.40 24.25 78.19
CA THR A 600 -95.36 25.36 78.52
C THR A 600 -96.89 25.18 78.79
N ARG A 601 -97.32 25.82 79.90
CA ARG A 601 -98.54 26.69 80.13
C ARG A 601 -99.91 26.16 80.68
N SER A 602 -100.12 26.42 81.98
CA SER A 602 -101.26 27.14 82.65
C SER A 602 -102.74 26.73 82.54
N SER A 603 -103.44 26.59 83.69
CA SER A 603 -104.64 27.38 84.12
C SER A 603 -105.36 26.81 85.37
N GLY A 604 -106.18 27.61 86.10
CA GLY A 604 -107.13 27.14 87.14
C GLY A 604 -107.12 27.92 88.48
N SER A 605 -108.30 28.18 89.08
CA SER A 605 -108.48 29.04 90.28
C SER A 605 -109.45 28.44 91.32
N SER A 606 -109.37 28.83 92.61
CA SER A 606 -110.48 29.45 93.40
C SER A 606 -110.33 29.44 94.95
N ASN A 607 -110.69 30.58 95.58
CA ASN A 607 -111.60 30.79 96.75
C ASN A 607 -111.37 30.19 98.18
N VAL A 608 -111.82 30.77 99.32
CA VAL A 608 -112.07 32.18 99.76
C VAL A 608 -112.45 32.29 101.29
N ILE A 609 -111.96 33.33 102.01
CA ILE A 609 -112.52 34.05 103.21
C ILE A 609 -112.78 33.39 104.61
N LYS A 610 -112.33 34.13 105.67
CA LYS A 610 -112.84 34.45 107.06
C LYS A 610 -113.88 33.53 107.79
N GLU A 611 -114.04 33.50 109.12
CA GLU A 611 -114.28 34.64 110.05
C GLU A 611 -114.14 34.29 111.58
N GLU A 612 -114.72 35.09 112.49
CA GLU A 612 -114.36 35.20 113.92
C GLU A 612 -115.58 35.17 114.88
N LYS A 613 -115.35 34.92 116.18
CA LYS A 613 -116.25 35.05 117.36
C LYS A 613 -117.37 34.01 117.55
N LYS A 614 -117.32 33.32 118.71
CA LYS A 614 -118.23 33.66 119.84
C LYS A 614 -117.66 33.13 121.16
N ALA A 615 -117.83 33.90 122.23
CA ALA A 615 -117.69 33.42 123.61
C ALA A 615 -118.99 33.71 124.38
N GLN A 616 -119.19 33.00 125.49
CA GLN A 616 -120.01 33.44 126.62
C GLN A 616 -121.53 33.63 126.38
N GLU A 617 -122.24 32.50 126.24
CA GLU A 617 -123.70 32.41 126.47
C GLU A 617 -124.02 31.56 127.72
N SER A 618 -122.99 31.10 128.42
CA SER A 618 -123.00 30.05 129.44
C SER A 618 -123.26 30.52 130.88
N GLN A 619 -124.11 31.54 131.09
CA GLN A 619 -124.47 31.97 132.45
C GLN A 619 -125.85 32.64 132.57
N ARG A 620 -126.93 31.83 132.69
CA ARG A 620 -128.15 32.22 133.45
C ARG A 620 -129.17 31.12 133.80
N GLU A 621 -129.22 30.00 133.09
CA GLU A 621 -130.28 28.98 133.33
C GLU A 621 -130.09 28.15 134.62
N MET A 622 -128.88 28.10 135.18
CA MET A 622 -128.53 27.28 136.34
C MET A 622 -128.94 27.93 137.69
N LYS A 623 -130.24 28.21 137.90
CA LYS A 623 -130.73 28.64 139.22
C LYS A 623 -132.12 28.16 139.65
N LEU A 624 -133.05 27.85 138.73
CA LEU A 624 -134.47 27.67 139.10
C LEU A 624 -135.11 26.34 138.67
N LEU A 625 -134.35 25.24 138.70
CA LEU A 625 -134.86 23.88 138.50
C LEU A 625 -134.77 22.98 139.75
N LEU A 626 -134.48 23.57 140.93
CA LEU A 626 -134.13 22.81 142.14
C LEU A 626 -135.26 22.61 143.17
N ASP A 627 -136.26 23.49 143.24
CA ASP A 627 -137.23 23.50 144.36
C ASP A 627 -138.45 22.58 144.17
N MET A 628 -138.73 22.05 142.97
CA MET A 628 -139.94 21.26 142.70
C MET A 628 -139.81 19.75 142.95
N TYR A 629 -138.64 19.24 143.33
CA TYR A 629 -138.36 17.79 143.33
C TYR A 629 -138.63 17.07 144.67
N ARG A 630 -139.74 17.39 145.35
CA ARG A 630 -139.99 16.95 146.74
C ARG A 630 -141.09 15.89 146.95
N SER A 631 -141.65 15.27 145.91
CA SER A 631 -142.81 14.37 146.05
C SER A 631 -142.90 13.17 145.08
N ALA A 632 -142.11 12.11 145.35
CA ALA A 632 -142.39 10.68 145.05
C ALA A 632 -142.54 10.21 143.57
N PRO A 633 -142.60 8.88 143.27
CA PRO A 633 -142.34 7.70 144.09
C PRO A 633 -141.07 6.90 143.64
N LYS A 634 -141.13 5.56 143.48
CA LYS A 634 -139.94 4.68 143.58
C LYS A 634 -139.48 3.93 142.31
N GLU A 635 -140.33 3.67 141.31
CA GLU A 635 -139.97 2.81 140.16
C GLU A 635 -139.34 3.53 138.96
N GLN A 636 -139.31 4.87 138.93
CA GLN A 636 -138.49 5.62 137.96
C GLN A 636 -136.98 5.63 138.30
N ARG A 637 -136.53 4.84 139.28
CA ARG A 637 -135.14 4.89 139.80
C ARG A 637 -134.13 4.08 138.99
N ASP A 638 -134.57 3.09 138.24
CA ASP A 638 -133.65 2.14 137.58
C ASP A 638 -133.22 2.58 136.18
N LYS A 639 -133.87 3.59 135.60
CA LYS A 639 -133.48 4.19 134.30
C LYS A 639 -132.38 5.25 134.40
N VAL A 640 -132.11 5.80 135.60
CA VAL A 640 -131.15 6.92 135.78
C VAL A 640 -129.81 6.49 136.39
N GLN A 641 -129.72 5.32 137.04
CA GLN A 641 -128.45 4.82 137.59
C GLN A 641 -127.35 4.65 136.52
N LEU A 642 -127.72 4.26 135.29
CA LEU A 642 -126.80 4.21 134.15
C LEU A 642 -126.35 5.60 133.66
N MET A 643 -127.27 6.57 133.59
CA MET A 643 -126.97 7.97 133.22
C MET A 643 -126.05 8.65 134.27
N ALA A 644 -126.16 8.28 135.55
CA ALA A 644 -125.29 8.76 136.60
C ALA A 644 -123.85 8.21 136.47
N ALA A 645 -123.69 6.95 136.07
CA ALA A 645 -122.38 6.35 135.83
C ALA A 645 -121.65 7.02 134.65
N GLU A 646 -122.33 7.22 133.52
CA GLU A 646 -121.75 7.86 132.33
C GLU A 646 -121.35 9.33 132.58
N LYS A 647 -122.14 10.06 133.39
CA LYS A 647 -121.79 11.44 133.76
C LYS A 647 -120.55 11.50 134.65
N LYS A 648 -120.36 10.53 135.56
CA LYS A 648 -119.22 10.48 136.48
C LYS A 648 -117.90 10.19 135.76
N THR A 649 -117.88 9.23 134.83
CA THR A 649 -116.68 8.93 134.03
C THR A 649 -116.33 10.06 133.06
N LYS A 650 -117.32 10.83 132.56
CA LYS A 650 -117.06 12.05 131.80
C LYS A 650 -116.39 13.14 132.63
N SER A 651 -116.85 13.42 133.85
CA SER A 651 -116.18 14.41 134.72
C SER A 651 -114.75 14.00 135.09
N GLU A 652 -114.52 12.72 135.41
CA GLU A 652 -113.18 12.22 135.75
C GLU A 652 -112.21 12.26 134.55
N ALA A 653 -112.72 12.05 133.33
CA ALA A 653 -111.95 12.24 132.10
C ALA A 653 -111.66 13.72 131.79
N GLU A 654 -112.56 14.65 132.15
CA GLU A 654 -112.35 16.09 131.95
C GLU A 654 -111.35 16.68 132.95
N GLU A 655 -111.36 16.27 134.23
CA GLU A 655 -110.33 16.66 135.20
C GLU A 655 -108.92 16.20 134.79
N LEU A 656 -108.78 14.97 134.29
CA LEU A 656 -107.50 14.47 133.76
C LEU A 656 -107.05 15.24 132.51
N ARG A 657 -107.97 15.58 131.61
CA ARG A 657 -107.71 16.44 130.43
C ARG A 657 -107.40 17.89 130.79
N GLN A 658 -107.76 18.36 131.98
CA GLN A 658 -107.37 19.69 132.44
C GLN A 658 -105.99 19.67 133.11
N ARG A 659 -105.69 18.66 133.93
CA ARG A 659 -104.35 18.47 134.52
C ARG A 659 -103.25 18.26 133.47
N LEU A 660 -103.55 17.56 132.37
CA LEU A 660 -102.62 17.43 131.23
C LEU A 660 -102.33 18.81 130.60
N ARG A 661 -103.36 19.59 130.29
CA ARG A 661 -103.19 20.94 129.70
C ARG A 661 -102.45 21.90 130.62
N GLU A 662 -102.61 21.79 131.94
CA GLU A 662 -101.85 22.58 132.94
C GLU A 662 -100.38 22.13 133.11
N LEU A 663 -100.00 20.95 132.62
CA LEU A 663 -98.61 20.49 132.52
C LEU A 663 -97.98 20.94 131.19
N GLU A 664 -98.67 20.70 130.07
CA GLU A 664 -98.26 21.17 128.73
C GLU A 664 -98.05 22.70 128.70
N GLU A 665 -98.91 23.47 129.37
CA GLU A 665 -98.78 24.94 129.50
C GLU A 665 -97.57 25.40 130.34
N ARG A 666 -96.98 24.54 131.18
CA ARG A 666 -95.73 24.85 131.91
C ARG A 666 -94.51 24.54 131.05
N GLU A 667 -94.45 23.35 130.49
CA GLU A 667 -93.39 22.91 129.58
C GLU A 667 -93.24 23.89 128.39
N ARG A 668 -94.36 24.32 127.80
CA ARG A 668 -94.41 25.32 126.71
C ARG A 668 -94.03 26.75 127.13
N ARG A 669 -93.87 27.05 128.43
CA ARG A 669 -93.36 28.34 128.93
C ARG A 669 -91.87 28.29 129.27
N GLU A 670 -91.36 27.14 129.70
CA GLU A 670 -89.94 26.94 130.03
C GLU A 670 -89.10 26.63 128.77
N GLY A 671 -89.61 25.79 127.87
CA GLY A 671 -88.94 25.44 126.61
C GLY A 671 -88.76 26.60 125.60
N LYS A 672 -89.42 27.75 125.80
CA LYS A 672 -89.37 28.92 124.91
C LYS A 672 -88.45 30.07 125.37
N LYS A 673 -87.46 29.79 126.23
CA LYS A 673 -86.44 30.78 126.64
C LYS A 673 -84.98 30.32 126.58
N MET A 674 -84.72 29.02 126.38
CA MET A 674 -83.36 28.45 126.46
C MET A 674 -82.77 27.99 125.11
N ALA A 675 -83.54 28.03 124.01
CA ALA A 675 -83.14 27.40 122.74
C ALA A 675 -82.54 28.37 121.68
N ASP A 676 -83.03 29.60 121.60
CA ASP A 676 -82.79 30.46 120.43
C ASP A 676 -81.36 31.07 120.39
N GLU A 677 -80.75 31.39 121.54
CA GLU A 677 -79.43 32.05 121.60
C GLU A 677 -78.22 31.13 121.34
N GLU A 678 -78.39 29.80 121.39
CA GLU A 678 -77.33 28.85 121.05
C GLU A 678 -77.37 28.48 119.56
N ALA A 679 -78.58 28.23 119.02
CA ALA A 679 -78.79 27.95 117.61
C ALA A 679 -78.23 29.08 116.72
N LEU A 680 -78.53 30.34 117.06
CA LEU A 680 -78.03 31.52 116.33
C LEU A 680 -76.52 31.75 116.44
N ARG A 681 -75.78 31.04 117.31
CA ARG A 681 -74.31 31.04 117.32
C ARG A 681 -73.74 29.92 116.45
N LYS A 682 -74.33 28.72 116.50
CA LYS A 682 -73.93 27.60 115.64
C LYS A 682 -74.16 27.89 114.16
N ILE A 683 -75.27 28.54 113.79
CA ILE A 683 -75.57 28.94 112.40
C ILE A 683 -74.45 29.85 111.86
N ARG A 684 -74.13 30.95 112.54
CA ARG A 684 -73.05 31.87 112.11
C ARG A 684 -71.68 31.20 112.03
N SER A 685 -71.35 30.29 112.95
CA SER A 685 -70.11 29.52 112.90
C SER A 685 -70.06 28.55 111.70
N VAL A 686 -71.20 28.11 111.17
CA VAL A 686 -71.27 27.26 109.96
C VAL A 686 -71.26 28.12 108.69
N GLU A 687 -71.94 29.27 108.70
CA GLU A 687 -71.89 30.26 107.60
C GLU A 687 -70.45 30.77 107.37
N GLU A 688 -69.73 31.10 108.44
CA GLU A 688 -68.33 31.54 108.38
C GLU A 688 -67.38 30.41 107.92
N GLN A 689 -67.66 29.15 108.27
CA GLN A 689 -66.95 27.98 107.73
C GLN A 689 -67.25 27.76 106.25
N ILE A 690 -68.50 27.95 105.81
CA ILE A 690 -68.90 27.88 104.40
C ILE A 690 -68.16 28.95 103.58
N ASP A 691 -68.05 30.19 104.07
CA ASP A 691 -67.30 31.25 103.40
C ASP A 691 -65.80 30.98 103.31
N ILE A 692 -65.20 30.38 104.36
CA ILE A 692 -63.80 29.94 104.33
C ILE A 692 -63.61 28.80 103.30
N LEU A 693 -64.53 27.85 103.22
CA LEU A 693 -64.50 26.75 102.25
C LEU A 693 -64.72 27.25 100.82
N ASN A 694 -65.64 28.18 100.60
CA ASN A 694 -65.88 28.83 99.30
C ASN A 694 -64.64 29.60 98.82
N LYS A 695 -63.95 30.33 99.72
CA LYS A 695 -62.68 31.01 99.39
C LYS A 695 -61.59 30.00 99.04
N LYS A 696 -61.43 28.92 99.80
CA LYS A 696 -60.46 27.85 99.48
C LYS A 696 -60.77 27.16 98.15
N LEU A 697 -62.03 26.89 97.87
CA LEU A 697 -62.48 26.31 96.59
C LEU A 697 -62.29 27.29 95.41
N SER A 698 -62.40 28.59 95.64
CA SER A 698 -62.08 29.61 94.62
C SER A 698 -60.58 29.75 94.36
N ILE A 699 -59.74 29.57 95.38
CA ILE A 699 -58.27 29.58 95.23
C ILE A 699 -57.81 28.32 94.50
N ALA A 700 -58.26 27.14 94.95
CA ALA A 700 -57.94 25.86 94.30
C ALA A 700 -58.35 25.82 92.82
N LYS A 701 -59.47 26.47 92.45
CA LYS A 701 -59.86 26.65 91.05
C LYS A 701 -58.95 27.59 90.26
N GLN A 702 -58.47 28.68 90.88
CA GLN A 702 -57.50 29.56 90.21
C GLN A 702 -56.13 28.90 90.05
N GLU A 703 -55.77 28.00 90.98
CA GLU A 703 -54.58 27.14 90.86
C GLU A 703 -54.78 26.07 89.77
N GLU A 704 -55.95 25.45 89.68
CA GLU A 704 -56.33 24.51 88.61
C GLU A 704 -56.34 25.18 87.23
N ASP A 705 -57.02 26.33 87.07
CA ASP A 705 -57.05 27.14 85.84
C ASP A 705 -55.64 27.60 85.41
N ALA A 706 -54.78 27.95 86.38
CA ALA A 706 -53.39 28.33 86.11
C ALA A 706 -52.54 27.13 85.64
N LEU A 707 -52.64 25.98 86.31
CA LEU A 707 -51.94 24.75 85.93
C LEU A 707 -52.40 24.22 84.56
N LEU A 708 -53.69 24.37 84.22
CA LEU A 708 -54.20 24.10 82.88
C LEU A 708 -53.56 25.06 81.85
N SER A 709 -53.49 26.35 82.14
CA SER A 709 -52.82 27.31 81.24
C SER A 709 -51.31 27.07 81.09
N GLU A 710 -50.62 26.57 82.12
CA GLU A 710 -49.21 26.17 82.03
C GLU A 710 -49.03 24.86 81.25
N MET A 711 -49.96 23.92 81.40
CA MET A 711 -50.00 22.67 80.62
C MET A 711 -50.26 22.95 79.14
N ASP A 712 -51.19 23.85 78.79
CA ASP A 712 -51.48 24.24 77.40
C ASP A 712 -50.26 24.91 76.75
N VAL A 713 -49.59 25.83 77.46
CA VAL A 713 -48.36 26.49 76.97
C VAL A 713 -47.21 25.49 76.79
N THR A 714 -47.08 24.53 77.71
CA THR A 714 -46.06 23.47 77.64
C THR A 714 -46.37 22.48 76.50
N GLY A 715 -47.65 22.18 76.28
CA GLY A 715 -48.14 21.38 75.16
C GLY A 715 -47.81 22.03 73.81
N GLN A 716 -48.17 23.30 73.62
CA GLN A 716 -47.84 24.04 72.40
C GLN A 716 -46.33 24.10 72.17
N ALA A 717 -45.52 24.33 73.21
CA ALA A 717 -44.06 24.33 73.08
C ALA A 717 -43.48 22.95 72.68
N PHE A 718 -44.12 21.86 73.11
CA PHE A 718 -43.76 20.51 72.70
C PHE A 718 -44.20 20.20 71.26
N GLU A 719 -45.40 20.62 70.86
CA GLU A 719 -45.91 20.48 69.48
C GLU A 719 -45.07 21.29 68.49
N ASP A 720 -44.75 22.56 68.80
CA ASP A 720 -43.87 23.42 68.01
C ASP A 720 -42.48 22.78 67.82
N MET A 721 -41.91 22.20 68.90
CA MET A 721 -40.64 21.48 68.85
C MET A 721 -40.74 20.18 68.04
N GLN A 722 -41.85 19.45 68.14
CA GLN A 722 -42.08 18.22 67.38
C GLN A 722 -42.23 18.52 65.88
N GLU A 723 -42.97 19.57 65.52
CA GLU A 723 -43.02 20.09 64.15
C GLU A 723 -41.64 20.52 63.66
N GLN A 724 -40.86 21.25 64.46
CA GLN A 724 -39.49 21.64 64.09
C GLN A 724 -38.61 20.40 63.84
N ASN A 725 -38.74 19.35 64.67
CA ASN A 725 -38.01 18.10 64.50
C ASN A 725 -38.42 17.37 63.20
N ILE A 726 -39.73 17.29 62.91
CA ILE A 726 -40.26 16.72 61.65
C ILE A 726 -39.72 17.49 60.44
N ARG A 727 -39.73 18.83 60.48
CA ARG A 727 -39.19 19.68 59.40
C ARG A 727 -37.68 19.48 59.20
N LEU A 728 -36.91 19.32 60.27
CA LEU A 728 -35.47 19.03 60.18
C LEU A 728 -35.20 17.63 59.62
N MET A 729 -35.97 16.61 60.04
CA MET A 729 -35.88 15.25 59.49
C MET A 729 -36.26 15.20 58.00
N GLN A 730 -37.25 16.00 57.59
CA GLN A 730 -37.65 16.15 56.19
C GLN A 730 -36.54 16.81 55.35
N GLN A 731 -35.97 17.92 55.82
CA GLN A 731 -34.82 18.58 55.17
C GLN A 731 -33.57 17.70 55.09
N LEU A 732 -33.40 16.74 56.01
CA LEU A 732 -32.30 15.77 55.94
C LEU A 732 -32.50 14.82 54.76
N ARG A 733 -33.70 14.22 54.64
CA ARG A 733 -34.08 13.35 53.52
C ARG A 733 -33.96 14.03 52.17
N GLU A 734 -34.47 15.26 52.05
CA GLU A 734 -34.40 16.04 50.80
C GLU A 734 -32.95 16.31 50.37
N LYS A 735 -32.03 16.51 51.32
CA LYS A 735 -30.59 16.62 51.03
C LYS A 735 -29.96 15.28 50.66
N ASP A 736 -30.34 14.19 51.32
CA ASP A 736 -29.86 12.86 50.99
C ASP A 736 -30.33 12.42 49.59
N ASP A 737 -31.60 12.64 49.24
CA ASP A 737 -32.15 12.39 47.90
C ASP A 737 -31.46 13.25 46.83
N ALA A 738 -31.18 14.53 47.10
CA ALA A 738 -30.39 15.38 46.20
C ALA A 738 -28.95 14.87 46.03
N ASN A 739 -28.31 14.43 47.12
CA ASN A 739 -26.98 13.79 47.07
C ASN A 739 -27.00 12.48 46.25
N PHE A 740 -28.04 11.65 46.39
CA PHE A 740 -28.20 10.44 45.58
C PHE A 740 -28.41 10.73 44.10
N LYS A 741 -29.21 11.75 43.74
CA LYS A 741 -29.37 12.21 42.34
C LYS A 741 -28.03 12.63 41.75
N LEU A 742 -27.34 13.56 42.40
CA LEU A 742 -26.02 14.07 41.98
C LEU A 742 -24.96 12.97 41.90
N MET A 743 -24.97 11.99 42.82
CA MET A 743 -24.05 10.85 42.76
C MET A 743 -24.37 9.92 41.58
N SER A 744 -25.66 9.69 41.27
CA SER A 744 -26.06 8.92 40.08
C SER A 744 -25.66 9.62 38.78
N GLU A 745 -25.84 10.94 38.70
CA GLU A 745 -25.45 11.76 37.54
C GLU A 745 -23.94 11.77 37.36
N ARG A 746 -23.18 11.89 38.46
CA ARG A 746 -21.72 11.78 38.45
C ARG A 746 -21.25 10.40 37.96
N ILE A 747 -21.91 9.31 38.38
CA ILE A 747 -21.61 7.96 37.89
C ILE A 747 -21.90 7.85 36.38
N LYS A 748 -23.07 8.30 35.92
CA LYS A 748 -23.44 8.31 34.50
C LYS A 748 -22.47 9.15 33.67
N SER A 749 -22.12 10.35 34.13
CA SER A 749 -21.17 11.26 33.49
C SER A 749 -19.77 10.65 33.38
N ASN A 750 -19.25 10.04 34.46
CA ASN A 750 -17.99 9.31 34.43
C ASN A 750 -18.01 8.13 33.44
N GLN A 751 -19.14 7.40 33.35
CA GLN A 751 -19.28 6.26 32.45
C GLN A 751 -19.36 6.69 30.98
N ILE A 752 -20.10 7.77 30.67
CA ILE A 752 -20.13 8.39 29.33
C ILE A 752 -18.74 8.92 28.96
N HIS A 753 -18.05 9.60 29.89
CA HIS A 753 -16.70 10.12 29.64
C HIS A 753 -15.68 9.00 29.41
N LYS A 754 -15.82 7.85 30.07
CA LYS A 754 -15.02 6.65 29.81
C LYS A 754 -15.28 6.11 28.39
N LEU A 755 -16.55 5.93 28.00
CA LEU A 755 -16.91 5.46 26.65
C LEU A 755 -16.41 6.40 25.54
N LEU A 756 -16.62 7.72 25.69
CA LEU A 756 -16.10 8.73 24.75
C LEU A 756 -14.57 8.77 24.69
N LYS A 757 -13.88 8.35 25.76
CA LYS A 757 -12.42 8.19 25.75
C LYS A 757 -12.03 6.93 24.97
N GLU A 758 -12.70 5.81 25.19
CA GLU A 758 -12.46 4.54 24.50
C GLU A 758 -12.75 4.68 22.99
N GLU A 759 -13.87 5.28 22.59
CA GLU A 759 -14.19 5.61 21.18
C GLU A 759 -13.14 6.52 20.54
N LYS A 760 -12.59 7.50 21.29
CA LYS A 760 -11.53 8.39 20.81
C LYS A 760 -10.20 7.64 20.61
N GLU A 761 -9.88 6.69 21.48
CA GLU A 761 -8.68 5.86 21.37
C GLU A 761 -8.81 4.88 20.17
N GLU A 762 -9.98 4.25 19.99
CA GLU A 762 -10.28 3.43 18.79
C GLU A 762 -10.21 4.23 17.47
N LEU A 763 -10.71 5.47 17.45
CA LEU A 763 -10.59 6.35 16.28
C LEU A 763 -9.15 6.78 16.01
N ALA A 764 -8.33 6.96 17.04
CA ALA A 764 -6.91 7.27 16.89
C ALA A 764 -6.14 6.08 16.28
N ASP A 765 -6.41 4.85 16.73
CA ASP A 765 -5.81 3.63 16.18
C ASP A 765 -6.24 3.37 14.72
N GLN A 766 -7.51 3.66 14.38
CA GLN A 766 -7.99 3.61 12.99
C GLN A 766 -7.28 4.64 12.09
N LEU A 767 -7.13 5.89 12.56
CA LEU A 767 -6.40 6.92 11.83
C LEU A 767 -4.90 6.59 11.68
N LEU A 768 -4.27 6.03 12.71
CA LEU A 768 -2.88 5.56 12.65
C LEU A 768 -2.75 4.43 11.62
N THR A 769 -3.64 3.44 11.65
CA THR A 769 -3.67 2.32 10.69
C THR A 769 -3.84 2.81 9.25
N LEU A 770 -4.77 3.73 9.00
CA LEU A 770 -4.97 4.34 7.68
C LEU A 770 -3.74 5.13 7.22
N LYS A 771 -3.11 5.89 8.12
CA LYS A 771 -1.87 6.62 7.84
C LYS A 771 -0.75 5.66 7.42
N THR A 772 -0.52 4.58 8.18
CA THR A 772 0.48 3.57 7.84
C THR A 772 0.21 2.90 6.48
N GLN A 773 -1.06 2.68 6.12
CA GLN A 773 -1.43 2.18 4.79
C GLN A 773 -1.13 3.20 3.68
N VAL A 774 -1.41 4.49 3.90
CA VAL A 774 -1.08 5.58 2.94
C VAL A 774 0.43 5.73 2.78
N ASP A 775 1.20 5.73 3.86
CA ASP A 775 2.66 5.83 3.82
C ASP A 775 3.30 4.63 3.08
N ALA A 776 2.76 3.42 3.27
CA ALA A 776 3.15 2.22 2.51
C ALA A 776 2.79 2.34 1.01
N GLN A 777 1.60 2.83 0.66
CA GLN A 777 1.22 3.08 -0.74
C GLN A 777 2.13 4.13 -1.39
N LEU A 778 2.45 5.22 -0.69
CA LEU A 778 3.40 6.25 -1.15
C LEU A 778 4.82 5.69 -1.33
N GLN A 779 5.21 4.66 -0.59
CA GLN A 779 6.49 3.96 -0.81
C GLN A 779 6.44 3.06 -2.07
N VAL A 780 5.31 2.39 -2.33
CA VAL A 780 5.09 1.61 -3.57
C VAL A 780 5.07 2.52 -4.81
N VAL A 781 4.38 3.67 -4.75
CA VAL A 781 4.35 4.66 -5.84
C VAL A 781 5.77 5.13 -6.17
N ARG A 782 6.57 5.54 -5.18
CA ARG A 782 7.97 5.96 -5.38
C ARG A 782 8.84 4.87 -6.00
N LYS A 783 8.68 3.60 -5.60
CA LYS A 783 9.36 2.45 -6.22
C LYS A 783 8.93 2.24 -7.68
N LEU A 784 7.67 2.51 -8.04
CA LEU A 784 7.16 2.41 -9.41
C LEU A 784 7.62 3.58 -10.29
N GLU A 785 7.68 4.80 -9.76
CA GLU A 785 8.22 6.00 -10.43
C GLU A 785 9.71 5.83 -10.75
N GLU A 786 10.50 5.33 -9.79
CA GLU A 786 11.93 5.04 -10.02
C GLU A 786 12.12 3.93 -11.07
N LYS A 787 11.33 2.86 -11.00
CA LYS A 787 11.35 1.79 -12.01
C LYS A 787 10.97 2.31 -13.40
N GLU A 788 10.03 3.24 -13.49
CA GLU A 788 9.67 3.90 -14.74
C GLU A 788 10.81 4.79 -15.27
N ARG A 789 11.44 5.59 -14.40
CA ARG A 789 12.63 6.40 -14.72
C ARG A 789 13.78 5.54 -15.26
N LEU A 790 14.04 4.38 -14.65
CA LEU A 790 15.04 3.42 -15.11
C LEU A 790 14.67 2.82 -16.48
N LEU A 791 13.42 2.39 -16.65
CA LEU A 791 12.92 1.87 -17.94
C LEU A 791 13.03 2.92 -19.06
N GLN A 792 12.63 4.17 -18.79
CA GLN A 792 12.80 5.31 -19.70
C GLN A 792 14.27 5.45 -20.14
N GLY A 793 15.20 5.36 -19.18
CA GLY A 793 16.65 5.39 -19.44
C GLY A 793 17.14 4.24 -20.32
N THR A 794 16.63 3.01 -20.10
CA THR A 794 16.97 1.86 -20.95
C THR A 794 16.39 1.97 -22.36
N ILE A 795 15.18 2.50 -22.51
CA ILE A 795 14.57 2.78 -23.83
C ILE A 795 15.43 3.78 -24.59
N SER A 796 15.76 4.93 -23.99
CA SER A 796 16.62 5.92 -24.63
C SER A 796 18.09 5.50 -24.77
N ALA A 797 18.52 4.39 -24.19
CA ALA A 797 19.78 3.73 -24.54
C ALA A 797 19.62 2.84 -25.78
N ALA A 798 18.59 1.99 -25.81
CA ALA A 798 18.28 1.12 -26.95
C ALA A 798 17.95 1.92 -28.23
N GLU A 799 17.27 3.07 -28.13
CA GLU A 799 17.02 3.99 -29.24
C GLU A 799 18.33 4.57 -29.81
N ARG A 800 19.29 4.94 -28.96
CA ARG A 800 20.60 5.42 -29.40
C ARG A 800 21.41 4.32 -30.08
N GLU A 801 21.39 3.10 -29.54
CA GLU A 801 22.05 1.96 -30.20
C GLU A 801 21.38 1.64 -31.55
N LEU A 802 20.05 1.56 -31.61
CA LEU A 802 19.31 1.29 -32.84
C LEU A 802 19.63 2.32 -33.93
N ASN A 803 19.74 3.60 -33.58
CA ASN A 803 20.17 4.65 -34.50
C ASN A 803 21.61 4.44 -35.01
N LEU A 804 22.56 4.11 -34.13
CA LEU A 804 23.95 3.82 -34.52
C LEU A 804 24.05 2.56 -35.40
N ARG A 805 23.32 1.49 -35.06
CA ARG A 805 23.23 0.25 -35.86
C ARG A 805 22.62 0.52 -37.25
N THR A 806 21.61 1.38 -37.33
CA THR A 806 20.98 1.80 -38.60
C THR A 806 21.95 2.61 -39.46
N GLN A 807 22.69 3.57 -38.88
CA GLN A 807 23.72 4.33 -39.60
C GLN A 807 24.85 3.42 -40.12
N ALA A 808 25.27 2.43 -39.33
CA ALA A 808 26.26 1.44 -39.76
C ALA A 808 25.74 0.55 -40.91
N LEU A 809 24.47 0.14 -40.85
CA LEU A 809 23.81 -0.62 -41.93
C LEU A 809 23.75 0.20 -43.22
N ASP A 810 23.35 1.48 -43.15
CA ASP A 810 23.31 2.36 -44.33
C ASP A 810 24.71 2.62 -44.92
N MET A 811 25.75 2.77 -44.10
CA MET A 811 27.12 2.87 -44.61
C MET A 811 27.57 1.57 -45.31
N ASN A 812 27.27 0.41 -44.73
CA ASN A 812 27.63 -0.88 -45.33
C ASN A 812 26.84 -1.13 -46.62
N LYS A 813 25.57 -0.70 -46.68
CA LYS A 813 24.74 -0.74 -47.88
C LYS A 813 25.31 0.11 -49.01
N ARG A 814 25.77 1.34 -48.73
CA ARG A 814 26.47 2.18 -49.72
C ARG A 814 27.74 1.51 -50.22
N LYS A 815 28.63 1.06 -49.31
CA LYS A 815 29.85 0.33 -49.68
C LYS A 815 29.60 -0.91 -50.55
N ALA A 816 28.51 -1.64 -50.28
CA ALA A 816 28.11 -2.79 -51.11
C ALA A 816 27.64 -2.36 -52.51
N GLN A 817 26.94 -1.24 -52.64
CA GLN A 817 26.57 -0.65 -53.93
C GLN A 817 27.80 -0.13 -54.69
N ASP A 818 28.71 0.58 -54.02
CA ASP A 818 29.97 1.08 -54.59
C ASP A 818 30.83 -0.07 -55.11
N SER A 819 30.93 -1.17 -54.34
CA SER A 819 31.67 -2.38 -54.71
C SER A 819 31.00 -3.15 -55.87
N ALA A 820 29.67 -3.16 -55.95
CA ALA A 820 28.94 -3.75 -57.08
C ALA A 820 29.20 -2.96 -58.37
N LEU A 821 29.09 -1.62 -58.33
CA LEU A 821 29.41 -0.74 -59.45
C LEU A 821 30.86 -0.92 -59.93
N LEU A 822 31.82 -1.04 -59.00
CA LEU A 822 33.21 -1.32 -59.32
C LEU A 822 33.38 -2.72 -59.96
N SER A 823 32.65 -3.74 -59.51
CA SER A 823 32.67 -5.06 -60.12
C SER A 823 32.08 -5.08 -61.53
N ASP A 824 31.04 -4.30 -61.80
CA ASP A 824 30.39 -4.25 -63.11
C ASP A 824 31.25 -3.45 -64.11
N GLU A 825 31.88 -2.35 -63.69
CA GLU A 825 32.90 -1.62 -64.45
C GLU A 825 34.09 -2.53 -64.80
N LEU A 826 34.62 -3.29 -63.84
CA LEU A 826 35.70 -4.25 -64.08
C LEU A 826 35.28 -5.39 -65.04
N ARG A 827 34.01 -5.81 -65.04
CA ARG A 827 33.49 -6.76 -66.05
C ARG A 827 33.41 -6.12 -67.43
N ALA A 828 32.92 -4.88 -67.56
CA ALA A 828 32.89 -4.17 -68.84
C ALA A 828 34.29 -3.96 -69.43
N GLN A 829 35.28 -3.64 -68.58
CA GLN A 829 36.69 -3.57 -68.98
C GLN A 829 37.23 -4.94 -69.42
N LEU A 830 36.91 -6.02 -68.69
CA LEU A 830 37.30 -7.39 -69.05
C LEU A 830 36.70 -7.83 -70.39
N GLU A 831 35.40 -7.58 -70.63
CA GLU A 831 34.73 -7.85 -71.91
C GLU A 831 35.38 -7.07 -73.06
N GLN A 832 35.67 -5.79 -72.86
CA GLN A 832 36.36 -4.98 -73.88
C GLN A 832 37.78 -5.50 -74.19
N VAL A 833 38.51 -5.99 -73.17
CA VAL A 833 39.82 -6.64 -73.36
C VAL A 833 39.68 -7.99 -74.07
N GLN A 834 38.68 -8.81 -73.73
CA GLN A 834 38.38 -10.07 -74.42
C GLN A 834 37.98 -9.85 -75.89
N GLN A 835 37.21 -8.80 -76.19
CA GLN A 835 36.83 -8.44 -77.55
C GLN A 835 38.04 -7.98 -78.37
N LYS A 836 38.92 -7.15 -77.80
CA LYS A 836 40.22 -6.79 -78.41
C LYS A 836 41.09 -8.03 -78.64
N LEU A 837 41.17 -8.93 -77.67
CA LEU A 837 41.92 -10.20 -77.79
C LEU A 837 41.36 -11.11 -78.90
N LYS A 838 40.03 -11.14 -79.07
CA LYS A 838 39.36 -11.89 -80.15
C LYS A 838 39.72 -11.31 -81.53
N LEU A 839 39.65 -9.99 -81.70
CA LEU A 839 40.05 -9.33 -82.96
C LEU A 839 41.52 -9.58 -83.30
N VAL A 840 42.43 -9.47 -82.32
CA VAL A 840 43.86 -9.77 -82.52
C VAL A 840 44.10 -11.25 -82.85
N ARG A 841 43.33 -12.19 -82.27
CA ARG A 841 43.40 -13.61 -82.65
C ARG A 841 42.92 -13.85 -84.08
N GLU A 842 41.85 -13.18 -84.49
CA GLU A 842 41.31 -13.25 -85.86
C GLU A 842 42.34 -12.69 -86.86
N GLU A 843 42.92 -11.52 -86.58
CA GLU A 843 44.01 -10.92 -87.36
C GLU A 843 45.26 -11.82 -87.44
N VAL A 844 45.65 -12.48 -86.34
CA VAL A 844 46.79 -13.43 -86.35
C VAL A 844 46.49 -14.66 -87.20
N VAL A 845 45.25 -15.17 -87.19
CA VAL A 845 44.83 -16.27 -88.06
C VAL A 845 44.82 -15.86 -89.54
N GLU A 846 44.27 -14.69 -89.87
CA GLU A 846 44.28 -14.16 -91.24
C GLU A 846 45.71 -13.91 -91.76
N ASN A 847 46.59 -13.36 -90.92
CA ASN A 847 48.01 -13.20 -91.25
C ASN A 847 48.72 -14.55 -91.43
N SER A 848 48.42 -15.57 -90.61
CA SER A 848 48.98 -16.91 -90.79
C SER A 848 48.54 -17.54 -92.12
N ILE A 849 47.24 -17.50 -92.41
CA ILE A 849 46.67 -17.99 -93.68
C ILE A 849 47.25 -17.24 -94.88
N SER A 850 47.45 -15.93 -94.76
CA SER A 850 48.05 -15.10 -95.82
C SER A 850 49.52 -15.46 -96.04
N ARG A 851 50.30 -15.65 -94.96
CA ARG A 851 51.70 -16.07 -95.05
C ARG A 851 51.87 -17.50 -95.57
N GLU A 852 50.90 -18.39 -95.33
CA GLU A 852 50.85 -19.72 -95.95
C GLU A 852 50.56 -19.65 -97.45
N LYS A 853 49.60 -18.82 -97.88
CA LYS A 853 49.32 -18.55 -99.30
C LYS A 853 50.55 -17.96 -100.00
N GLU A 854 51.23 -17.01 -99.38
CA GLU A 854 52.50 -16.45 -99.89
C GLU A 854 53.61 -17.49 -99.94
N SER A 855 53.77 -18.33 -98.90
CA SER A 855 54.76 -19.42 -98.91
C SER A 855 54.48 -20.43 -100.02
N PHE A 856 53.22 -20.78 -100.26
CA PHE A 856 52.81 -21.65 -101.37
C PHE A 856 53.10 -21.01 -102.74
N ASN A 857 52.75 -19.73 -102.91
CA ASN A 857 53.04 -18.99 -104.14
C ASN A 857 54.54 -18.86 -104.39
N ALA A 858 55.34 -18.62 -103.36
CA ALA A 858 56.80 -18.58 -103.43
C ALA A 858 57.39 -19.95 -103.80
N ARG A 859 56.91 -21.05 -103.19
CA ARG A 859 57.30 -22.43 -103.58
C ARG A 859 56.98 -22.69 -105.05
N ARG A 860 55.77 -22.34 -105.52
CA ARG A 860 55.35 -22.50 -106.91
C ARG A 860 56.21 -21.69 -107.87
N ALA A 861 56.49 -20.43 -107.55
CA ALA A 861 57.39 -19.57 -108.33
C ALA A 861 58.82 -20.14 -108.35
N GLN A 862 59.30 -20.71 -107.24
CA GLN A 862 60.64 -21.31 -107.16
C GLN A 862 60.73 -22.66 -107.88
N GLU A 863 59.65 -23.44 -107.91
CA GLU A 863 59.52 -24.58 -108.83
C GLU A 863 59.55 -24.14 -110.29
N ASP A 864 58.81 -23.08 -110.66
CA ASP A 864 58.75 -22.61 -112.05
C ASP A 864 60.08 -21.98 -112.49
N ILE A 865 60.78 -21.26 -111.61
CA ILE A 865 62.19 -20.87 -111.78
C ILE A 865 63.07 -22.11 -111.96
N SER A 866 62.84 -23.19 -111.21
CA SER A 866 63.60 -24.44 -111.34
C SER A 866 63.30 -25.18 -112.67
N LYS A 867 62.05 -25.16 -113.13
CA LYS A 867 61.64 -25.67 -114.46
C LYS A 867 62.27 -24.84 -115.57
N MET A 868 62.31 -23.51 -115.44
CA MET A 868 62.95 -22.60 -116.41
C MET A 868 64.48 -22.74 -116.40
N ARG A 869 65.13 -22.87 -115.24
CA ARG A 869 66.56 -23.22 -115.15
C ARG A 869 66.86 -24.56 -115.83
N ARG A 870 66.04 -25.59 -115.61
CA ARG A 870 66.15 -26.88 -116.32
C ARG A 870 65.93 -26.76 -117.84
N LYS A 871 65.05 -25.87 -118.30
CA LYS A 871 64.87 -25.57 -119.74
C LYS A 871 66.09 -24.84 -120.32
N ILE A 872 66.62 -23.84 -119.62
CA ILE A 872 67.86 -23.13 -120.01
C ILE A 872 69.03 -24.11 -120.09
N GLU A 873 69.18 -25.01 -119.12
CA GLU A 873 70.28 -25.99 -119.14
C GLU A 873 70.11 -27.03 -120.26
N LYS A 874 68.87 -27.42 -120.59
CA LYS A 874 68.56 -28.21 -121.80
C LYS A 874 68.81 -27.44 -123.11
N ALA A 875 68.73 -26.11 -123.11
CA ALA A 875 69.04 -25.26 -124.27
C ALA A 875 70.55 -24.93 -124.37
N LYS A 876 71.30 -24.98 -123.27
CA LYS A 876 72.77 -24.86 -123.25
C LYS A 876 73.47 -26.12 -123.76
N LYS A 877 72.95 -27.32 -123.47
CA LYS A 877 73.60 -28.58 -123.90
C LYS A 877 73.79 -28.73 -125.43
N PRO A 878 72.93 -28.18 -126.30
CA PRO A 878 73.21 -28.03 -127.73
C PRO A 878 74.18 -26.88 -128.07
N ALA A 879 74.20 -25.80 -127.29
CA ALA A 879 74.96 -24.58 -127.59
C ALA A 879 76.49 -24.76 -127.48
N GLU A 880 76.97 -25.80 -126.79
CA GLU A 880 78.39 -26.17 -126.72
C GLU A 880 78.83 -27.12 -127.86
N LYS A 881 77.95 -27.43 -128.83
CA LYS A 881 78.25 -28.26 -130.01
C LYS A 881 77.56 -27.78 -131.30
N ILE A 882 77.83 -26.55 -131.71
CA ILE A 882 77.58 -26.08 -133.09
C ILE A 882 78.89 -25.48 -133.62
N SER A 883 79.57 -26.21 -134.52
CA SER A 883 80.94 -25.90 -134.97
C SER A 883 81.13 -25.95 -136.49
N ASN A 884 80.04 -26.06 -137.26
CA ASN A 884 80.06 -26.38 -138.69
C ASN A 884 79.29 -25.35 -139.53
N GLY A 885 79.47 -24.07 -139.24
CA GLY A 885 79.01 -22.97 -140.11
C GLY A 885 79.99 -22.70 -141.25
N ASP A 886 81.29 -22.66 -140.93
CA ASP A 886 82.34 -22.27 -141.88
C ASP A 886 82.64 -23.34 -142.94
N ASP A 887 82.44 -24.63 -142.64
CA ASP A 887 82.69 -25.72 -143.60
C ASP A 887 81.81 -25.58 -144.85
N ILE A 888 80.51 -25.31 -144.65
CA ILE A 888 79.51 -25.18 -145.71
C ILE A 888 79.85 -24.00 -146.63
N LEU A 889 80.19 -22.85 -146.04
CA LEU A 889 80.59 -21.65 -146.79
C LEU A 889 81.89 -21.86 -147.58
N ASN A 890 82.86 -22.61 -147.03
CA ASN A 890 84.09 -22.94 -147.74
C ASN A 890 83.86 -23.89 -148.93
N GLU A 891 82.91 -24.82 -148.82
CA GLU A 891 82.59 -25.74 -149.92
C GLU A 891 81.88 -25.03 -151.09
N GLU A 892 80.90 -24.15 -150.81
CA GLU A 892 80.29 -23.27 -151.83
C GLU A 892 81.32 -22.37 -152.53
N ILE A 893 82.21 -21.73 -151.76
CA ILE A 893 83.29 -20.87 -152.29
C ILE A 893 84.21 -21.65 -153.26
N ASN A 894 84.47 -22.93 -152.99
CA ASN A 894 85.31 -23.76 -153.85
C ASN A 894 84.57 -24.18 -155.14
N GLU A 895 83.27 -24.44 -155.09
CA GLU A 895 82.45 -24.74 -156.28
C GLU A 895 82.42 -23.53 -157.24
N TYR A 896 82.24 -22.31 -156.73
CA TYR A 896 82.29 -21.10 -157.55
C TYR A 896 83.67 -20.87 -158.19
N LYS A 897 84.77 -21.08 -157.45
CA LYS A 897 86.15 -21.00 -158.01
C LYS A 897 86.37 -22.00 -159.14
N ALA A 898 85.88 -23.24 -158.99
CA ALA A 898 85.97 -24.26 -160.03
C ALA A 898 85.22 -23.83 -161.31
N ARG A 899 83.99 -23.30 -161.18
CA ARG A 899 83.17 -22.81 -162.30
C ARG A 899 83.82 -21.66 -163.08
N LEU A 900 84.62 -20.79 -162.43
CA LEU A 900 85.32 -19.67 -163.09
C LEU A 900 86.66 -20.05 -163.76
N THR A 901 87.20 -21.23 -163.46
CA THR A 901 88.53 -21.66 -163.95
C THR A 901 88.50 -22.23 -165.37
N CYS A 902 89.57 -22.04 -166.15
CA CYS A 902 89.70 -22.43 -167.55
C CYS A 902 89.82 -23.96 -167.74
N PRO A 903 88.88 -24.64 -168.44
CA PRO A 903 88.92 -26.10 -168.62
C PRO A 903 90.09 -26.67 -169.44
N CYS A 904 90.96 -25.82 -170.00
CA CYS A 904 92.12 -26.23 -170.79
C CYS A 904 93.43 -26.27 -170.00
N CYS A 905 93.44 -25.76 -168.76
CA CYS A 905 94.61 -25.80 -167.89
C CYS A 905 94.27 -25.93 -166.39
N ASN A 906 93.00 -25.79 -166.01
CA ASN A 906 92.48 -25.93 -164.64
C ASN A 906 93.20 -25.08 -163.57
N SER A 907 93.90 -24.01 -163.97
CA SER A 907 94.65 -23.11 -163.07
C SER A 907 94.34 -21.62 -163.25
N ARG A 908 94.11 -21.16 -164.49
CA ARG A 908 93.83 -19.75 -164.81
C ARG A 908 92.33 -19.49 -164.92
N VAL A 909 91.88 -18.32 -164.47
CA VAL A 909 90.50 -17.84 -164.66
C VAL A 909 90.18 -17.70 -166.16
N LYS A 910 88.89 -17.83 -166.52
CA LYS A 910 88.37 -17.61 -167.87
C LYS A 910 88.40 -16.11 -168.24
N ASP A 911 89.32 -15.70 -169.11
CA ASP A 911 89.49 -14.31 -169.59
C ASP A 911 89.44 -14.15 -171.12
N ALA A 912 88.97 -15.14 -171.88
CA ALA A 912 88.82 -15.03 -173.34
C ALA A 912 87.69 -15.87 -173.94
N VAL A 913 86.92 -15.27 -174.85
CA VAL A 913 85.80 -15.91 -175.55
C VAL A 913 86.14 -16.19 -177.02
N LEU A 914 85.74 -17.36 -177.52
CA LEU A 914 85.70 -17.67 -178.95
C LEU A 914 84.38 -17.16 -179.53
N THR A 915 84.39 -16.04 -180.25
CA THR A 915 83.16 -15.33 -180.71
C THR A 915 82.28 -16.19 -181.62
N LYS A 916 82.87 -17.12 -182.38
CA LYS A 916 82.13 -18.09 -183.22
C LYS A 916 81.33 -19.16 -182.48
N CYS A 917 81.54 -19.35 -181.17
CA CYS A 917 80.81 -20.37 -180.39
C CYS A 917 80.55 -19.98 -178.94
N PHE A 918 80.83 -18.73 -178.56
CA PHE A 918 80.72 -18.13 -177.23
C PHE A 918 81.32 -18.92 -176.05
N HIS A 919 82.19 -19.90 -176.33
CA HIS A 919 82.89 -20.66 -175.31
C HIS A 919 84.07 -19.87 -174.74
N VAL A 920 84.13 -19.79 -173.40
CA VAL A 920 85.12 -19.01 -172.66
C VAL A 920 86.19 -19.91 -172.03
N PHE A 921 87.45 -19.54 -172.24
CA PHE A 921 88.67 -20.17 -171.71
C PHE A 921 89.59 -19.05 -171.19
N CYS A 922 90.85 -19.35 -170.83
CA CYS A 922 91.84 -18.29 -170.64
C CYS A 922 92.50 -17.91 -171.99
N PHE A 923 92.87 -16.65 -172.14
CA PHE A 923 93.44 -16.08 -173.35
C PHE A 923 94.71 -16.81 -173.79
N GLU A 924 95.55 -17.22 -172.84
CA GLU A 924 96.76 -18.00 -173.12
C GLU A 924 96.42 -19.36 -173.75
N CYS A 925 95.48 -20.14 -173.21
CA CYS A 925 95.10 -21.43 -173.80
C CYS A 925 94.48 -21.29 -175.20
N VAL A 926 93.73 -20.22 -175.45
CA VAL A 926 93.18 -19.93 -176.79
C VAL A 926 94.30 -19.53 -177.75
N LYS A 927 95.16 -18.59 -177.35
CA LYS A 927 96.28 -18.09 -178.15
C LYS A 927 97.28 -19.20 -178.46
N THR A 928 97.68 -20.01 -177.49
CA THR A 928 98.57 -21.16 -177.72
C THR A 928 97.99 -22.13 -178.75
N ARG A 929 96.68 -22.41 -178.73
CA ARG A 929 96.04 -23.23 -179.78
C ARG A 929 95.97 -22.54 -181.15
N TYR A 930 95.79 -21.22 -181.17
CA TYR A 930 95.84 -20.45 -182.42
C TYR A 930 97.24 -20.46 -183.06
N ASP A 931 98.27 -20.26 -182.24
CA ASP A 931 99.68 -20.16 -182.66
C ASP A 931 100.24 -21.54 -183.07
N THR A 932 99.96 -22.60 -182.30
CA THR A 932 100.28 -24.00 -182.65
C THR A 932 99.42 -24.58 -183.79
N ARG A 933 98.62 -23.75 -184.46
CA ARG A 933 97.70 -24.11 -185.56
C ARG A 933 96.59 -25.11 -185.20
N GLN A 934 96.44 -25.50 -183.93
CA GLN A 934 95.34 -26.32 -183.41
C GLN A 934 94.03 -25.49 -183.27
N ARG A 935 93.63 -24.85 -184.37
CA ARG A 935 92.61 -23.79 -184.50
C ARG A 935 91.16 -24.29 -184.41
N LYS A 936 90.88 -25.16 -183.44
CA LYS A 936 89.55 -25.67 -183.11
C LYS A 936 89.23 -25.48 -181.63
N CYS A 937 88.00 -25.07 -181.35
CA CYS A 937 87.50 -24.83 -179.99
C CYS A 937 87.68 -26.08 -179.12
N PRO A 938 88.33 -25.98 -177.94
CA PRO A 938 88.54 -27.11 -177.04
C PRO A 938 87.27 -27.86 -176.62
N LYS A 939 86.11 -27.18 -176.57
CA LYS A 939 84.85 -27.74 -176.05
C LYS A 939 83.86 -28.21 -177.13
N CYS A 940 83.87 -27.60 -178.33
CA CYS A 940 82.94 -27.96 -179.41
C CYS A 940 83.60 -28.19 -180.78
N ASN A 941 84.93 -28.19 -180.86
CA ASN A 941 85.74 -28.44 -182.07
C ASN A 941 85.49 -27.49 -183.28
N ALA A 942 84.65 -26.45 -183.12
CA ALA A 942 84.42 -25.42 -184.14
C ALA A 942 85.71 -24.66 -184.48
N ALA A 943 85.98 -24.42 -185.76
CA ALA A 943 87.20 -23.78 -186.23
C ALA A 943 87.20 -22.25 -186.00
N PHE A 944 88.34 -21.68 -185.60
CA PHE A 944 88.48 -20.25 -185.29
C PHE A 944 89.78 -19.64 -185.83
N GLY A 945 89.68 -18.45 -186.43
CA GLY A 945 90.76 -17.65 -186.99
C GLY A 945 91.21 -16.50 -186.06
N ALA A 946 92.06 -15.61 -186.59
CA ALA A 946 92.67 -14.51 -185.81
C ALA A 946 91.64 -13.60 -185.12
N ASN A 947 90.57 -13.27 -185.83
CA ASN A 947 89.56 -12.31 -185.37
C ASN A 947 88.42 -12.99 -184.59
N ASP A 948 88.46 -14.32 -184.45
CA ASP A 948 87.38 -15.12 -183.84
C ASP A 948 87.59 -15.38 -182.33
N PHE A 949 88.58 -14.75 -181.71
CA PHE A 949 88.81 -14.83 -180.27
C PHE A 949 89.16 -13.47 -179.67
N HIS A 950 88.49 -13.09 -178.58
CA HIS A 950 88.64 -11.79 -177.92
C HIS A 950 88.82 -11.98 -176.41
N ARG A 951 89.60 -11.09 -175.78
CA ARG A 951 89.80 -11.07 -174.33
C ARG A 951 88.58 -10.44 -173.64
N ILE A 952 88.13 -11.01 -172.54
CA ILE A 952 87.03 -10.50 -171.72
C ILE A 952 87.46 -10.43 -170.25
N TYR A 953 86.90 -9.48 -169.51
CA TYR A 953 87.13 -9.35 -168.08
C TYR A 953 85.90 -9.86 -167.33
N ILE A 954 86.09 -10.87 -166.48
CA ILE A 954 85.12 -11.32 -165.48
C ILE A 954 85.64 -10.77 -164.15
N GLY A 955 84.81 -9.96 -163.47
CA GLY A 955 85.12 -9.35 -162.17
C GLY A 955 84.90 -10.32 -161.01
#